data_AF-V5FAP7-F1
#
_entry.id   AF-V5FAP7-F1
#
_cell.length_a   1.000
_cell.length_b   1.000
_cell.length_c   1.000
_cell.angle_alpha   90.00
_cell.angle_beta   90.00
_cell.angle_gamma   90.00
#
_symmetry.space_group_name_H-M   'P 1'
#
loop_
_entity.id
_entity.type
_entity.pdbx_description
1 polymer ?
#
loop_
_entity_poly.entity_id
_entity_poly.type
_entity_poly.pdbx_seq_one_letter_code
_entity_poly.pdbx_strand_id
1 'polypeptide(L)'
;MKRKTLAILIGLALVGCNGETQQAVKAPTSTAAVQTNSTKLTPATEVVDAAQIGPSTEVPQMAEILPATDIVQTPTLPISKFEANDAAFRSTGIPEGVTKIPEVKCDKVFNSLDDLEKVAKDSERHPETLAAGSTLCLADGEYSDDLDLRVVRGMTVAAEHSGKAIIKDGVISISLNGEHSRLQGLVFKDITYKSAMINTRGHDNTTCTDCRITEISVIDPKTVIDKRTGQGKAGNLVKLYGDGNWFDHSILSGKTSANPMVSLVREKGLTDEQRAHNIVVYKNYIANRAPADGKIYAGAQDNNYEAIRTGLSETHEQASHSFVVGNLFENIQGEAEVISNKASENTISFNTIRNSNGSLTNRHGHDNNIENNFILGEGYPLAGGIRIVDNGHVIQNNYIDGARYLSTTHHGGIVLLGSDGAGDGDNGYQQVENVHIAHNTIVDSVNSLNLDGGGKKTQPQNVFIENNIIEKAIGPIFKSSDRGLPPNSEILGNIFSGNQFADSDGIKQSQLASQNSFASAELERNTQGDHLYRPTANTPNLDATLHVTRNFTAPTYDMDGQLRSAMTTIGADERNATTRTVAPLTYKDVGPVTYRVTKPSPIVVTADIKNSTFDNWLEDWQGQGGYTVTGAEAFSGQTLTLSDNGFMHQDITVMPNHHYELSAFVKGNYKLSVDGIASTKGDVKGEQYKWVRVPFDTGSNDTVTVSLGIPETVTVNAPLVDGDFTQYYKGDRENWVEHEDSVAGLGEVGGSKDSAFSGEGSIRLRFINGTDEDGNNIDAKNDFTAQPSVTRVVSGLPTNTDVTFSMYYCDKMGDKSLATLGFGARTVAAESLKGTLLKEDFAHNKDLANAPEGSNKDCFKKVTTTFNTGDNTSIELFANMIVDKDGSLTNDQIKTDSFYQKNKFEVRLDNFAVSYEAKASDDLTASFDEIRAATRMDQKPQQAE
;
A
#
# COMPACT_ATOMS: atom_id res chain seq x y z
N MET A 1 18.50 -26.06 32.38
CA MET A 1 18.13 -25.84 33.80
C MET A 1 17.20 -24.63 33.88
N LYS A 2 16.01 -24.81 34.49
CA LYS A 2 15.00 -23.85 35.02
C LYS A 2 14.56 -22.70 34.07
N ARG A 3 13.48 -22.82 33.28
CA ARG A 3 12.00 -22.80 33.59
C ARG A 3 11.50 -21.60 34.40
N LYS A 4 10.66 -20.76 33.79
CA LYS A 4 9.34 -20.34 34.32
C LYS A 4 8.34 -20.15 33.18
N THR A 5 7.11 -20.58 33.45
CA THR A 5 5.94 -20.76 32.59
C THR A 5 4.77 -20.00 33.24
N LEU A 6 3.86 -19.40 32.47
CA LEU A 6 2.40 -19.30 32.70
C LEU A 6 1.78 -18.29 31.72
N ALA A 7 0.50 -18.27 31.37
CA ALA A 7 -0.49 -19.26 30.92
C ALA A 7 -1.71 -18.43 30.47
N ILE A 8 -2.40 -18.90 29.44
CA ILE A 8 -3.67 -18.38 28.92
C ILE A 8 -4.83 -18.89 29.79
N LEU A 9 -5.87 -18.07 30.00
CA LEU A 9 -7.17 -18.53 30.51
C LEU A 9 -8.32 -17.86 29.73
N ILE A 10 -9.06 -18.70 29.01
CA ILE A 10 -10.35 -18.44 28.37
C ILE A 10 -11.44 -18.77 29.40
N GLY A 11 -12.46 -17.93 29.51
CA GLY A 11 -13.70 -18.19 30.25
C GLY A 11 -14.91 -17.82 29.39
N LEU A 12 -15.72 -18.84 29.08
CA LEU A 12 -16.96 -18.81 28.31
C LEU A 12 -18.08 -19.29 29.24
N ALA A 13 -19.24 -18.61 29.25
CA ALA A 13 -20.60 -19.12 29.58
C ALA A 13 -21.53 -17.95 29.97
N LEU A 14 -22.84 -17.89 29.72
CA LEU A 14 -23.85 -18.69 29.00
C LEU A 14 -25.16 -17.84 29.01
N VAL A 15 -25.93 -17.91 27.90
CA VAL A 15 -27.41 -18.04 27.78
C VAL A 15 -28.37 -16.98 28.38
N GLY A 16 -29.30 -16.52 27.54
CA GLY A 16 -30.61 -15.98 27.94
C GLY A 16 -31.50 -15.57 26.77
N CYS A 17 -32.61 -16.29 26.59
CA CYS A 17 -33.55 -16.26 25.47
C CYS A 17 -34.46 -15.01 25.33
N ASN A 18 -35.01 -14.86 24.11
CA ASN A 18 -36.36 -14.39 23.72
C ASN A 18 -36.96 -13.09 24.27
N GLY A 19 -37.53 -12.30 23.34
CA GLY A 19 -38.70 -11.46 23.64
C GLY A 19 -38.93 -10.34 22.64
N GLU A 20 -39.77 -10.59 21.63
CA GLU A 20 -40.50 -9.52 20.94
C GLU A 20 -41.24 -8.65 21.95
N THR A 21 -41.29 -7.34 21.75
CA THR A 21 -42.55 -6.58 21.84
C THR A 21 -42.43 -5.18 21.27
N GLN A 22 -43.44 -4.86 20.46
CA GLN A 22 -43.78 -3.56 19.92
C GLN A 22 -43.91 -2.48 20.99
N GLN A 23 -43.54 -1.24 20.67
CA GLN A 23 -44.37 -0.11 21.06
C GLN A 23 -44.25 1.04 20.05
N ALA A 24 -45.39 1.35 19.46
CA ALA A 24 -45.61 2.44 18.52
C ALA A 24 -45.91 3.76 19.26
N VAL A 25 -46.05 4.81 18.44
CA VAL A 25 -46.79 6.07 18.70
C VAL A 25 -45.88 7.15 19.33
N LYS A 26 -45.71 8.37 18.80
CA LYS A 26 -46.68 9.29 18.18
C LYS A 26 -45.93 10.40 17.42
N ALA A 27 -46.42 10.74 16.23
CA ALA A 27 -46.18 12.04 15.61
C ALA A 27 -46.98 13.15 16.33
N PRO A 28 -46.59 14.43 16.13
CA PRO A 28 -47.60 15.36 15.64
C PRO A 28 -47.14 16.22 14.45
N THR A 29 -48.10 16.32 13.53
CA THR A 29 -48.32 17.22 12.41
C THR A 29 -48.34 18.72 12.76
N SER A 30 -47.85 19.56 11.85
CA SER A 30 -48.58 20.74 11.30
C SER A 30 -47.73 21.37 10.17
N THR A 31 -48.05 21.19 8.89
CA THR A 31 -48.90 22.06 8.04
C THR A 31 -48.70 23.57 8.18
N ALA A 32 -48.08 24.19 7.17
CA ALA A 32 -48.58 25.41 6.53
C ALA A 32 -47.91 25.58 5.15
N ALA A 33 -48.74 25.63 4.11
CA ALA A 33 -48.37 26.03 2.75
C ALA A 33 -48.47 27.57 2.61
N VAL A 34 -47.89 28.14 1.54
CA VAL A 34 -48.59 28.97 0.52
C VAL A 34 -47.63 29.88 -0.29
N GLN A 35 -47.88 29.88 -1.62
CA GLN A 35 -47.58 30.87 -2.69
C GLN A 35 -46.12 31.09 -3.13
N THR A 36 -45.68 30.59 -4.29
CA THR A 36 -45.93 31.02 -5.69
C THR A 36 -45.67 32.49 -5.99
N ASN A 37 -44.64 32.76 -6.80
CA ASN A 37 -44.75 33.70 -7.91
C ASN A 37 -43.78 33.35 -9.04
N SER A 38 -44.38 33.12 -10.21
CA SER A 38 -43.73 32.91 -11.50
C SER A 38 -43.29 34.21 -12.13
N THR A 39 -42.17 34.21 -12.85
CA THR A 39 -42.01 35.04 -14.05
C THR A 39 -41.09 34.34 -15.06
N LYS A 40 -41.69 33.99 -16.21
CA LYS A 40 -41.04 33.54 -17.45
C LYS A 40 -40.33 34.72 -18.11
N LEU A 41 -39.15 34.48 -18.70
CA LEU A 41 -38.71 35.15 -19.93
C LEU A 41 -37.88 34.16 -20.78
N THR A 42 -38.27 34.06 -22.05
CA THR A 42 -37.73 33.21 -23.12
C THR A 42 -36.54 33.88 -23.86
N PRO A 43 -35.79 33.14 -24.69
CA PRO A 43 -34.39 33.41 -25.01
C PRO A 43 -34.18 34.24 -26.29
N ALA A 44 -32.99 34.83 -26.43
CA ALA A 44 -32.49 35.39 -27.68
C ALA A 44 -31.26 34.60 -28.15
N THR A 45 -31.38 34.08 -29.36
CA THR A 45 -30.37 33.40 -30.16
C THR A 45 -29.59 34.45 -30.94
N GLU A 46 -28.27 34.36 -30.98
CA GLU A 46 -27.49 34.90 -32.11
C GLU A 46 -26.38 33.92 -32.50
N VAL A 47 -26.35 33.66 -33.81
CA VAL A 47 -25.44 32.81 -34.56
C VAL A 47 -24.42 33.75 -35.22
N VAL A 48 -23.14 33.42 -35.17
CA VAL A 48 -22.16 33.94 -36.13
C VAL A 48 -21.18 32.83 -36.52
N ASP A 49 -21.00 32.67 -37.83
CA ASP A 49 -20.24 31.62 -38.50
C ASP A 49 -18.87 32.13 -38.99
N ALA A 50 -17.93 31.18 -39.06
CA ALA A 50 -16.66 31.03 -39.76
C ALA A 50 -15.80 32.23 -40.21
N ALA A 51 -14.49 32.17 -39.89
CA ALA A 51 -13.41 32.35 -40.87
C ALA A 51 -12.08 31.68 -40.43
N GLN A 52 -11.41 31.11 -41.43
CA GLN A 52 -10.20 30.26 -41.44
C GLN A 52 -8.89 30.99 -41.10
N ILE A 53 -7.93 30.31 -40.45
CA ILE A 53 -6.48 30.42 -40.72
C ILE A 53 -5.83 29.02 -40.51
N GLY A 54 -4.99 28.59 -41.47
CA GLY A 54 -4.47 27.22 -41.63
C GLY A 54 -3.32 26.80 -40.69
N PRO A 55 -2.81 25.56 -40.83
CA PRO A 55 -1.87 24.97 -39.89
C PRO A 55 -0.43 25.36 -40.26
N SER A 56 0.29 25.98 -39.32
CA SER A 56 1.75 26.02 -39.36
C SER A 56 2.28 24.82 -38.58
N THR A 57 2.83 23.87 -39.32
CA THR A 57 3.64 22.75 -38.84
C THR A 57 4.96 23.25 -38.27
N GLU A 58 5.20 23.04 -36.99
CA GLU A 58 6.53 22.83 -36.41
C GLU A 58 6.39 22.17 -35.03
N VAL A 59 6.61 20.85 -35.01
CA VAL A 59 6.67 20.01 -33.81
C VAL A 59 8.12 20.04 -33.31
N PRO A 60 8.42 20.35 -32.04
CA PRO A 60 9.74 20.10 -31.49
C PRO A 60 9.89 18.59 -31.28
N GLN A 61 10.89 18.02 -31.95
CA GLN A 61 11.27 16.62 -31.91
C GLN A 61 11.61 16.20 -30.48
N MET A 62 10.90 15.17 -29.98
CA MET A 62 11.18 14.52 -28.69
C MET A 62 12.57 13.90 -28.68
N ALA A 63 13.24 13.99 -27.53
CA ALA A 63 14.57 13.47 -27.30
C ALA A 63 14.63 11.94 -27.44
N GLU A 64 15.50 11.46 -28.31
CA GLU A 64 15.87 10.05 -28.43
C GLU A 64 16.57 9.55 -27.16
N ILE A 65 16.15 8.37 -26.70
CA ILE A 65 16.79 7.61 -25.62
C ILE A 65 18.05 6.95 -26.20
N LEU A 66 19.23 7.36 -25.72
CA LEU A 66 20.50 6.70 -26.04
C LEU A 66 20.81 5.59 -25.02
N PRO A 67 21.38 4.44 -25.46
CA PRO A 67 21.73 3.35 -24.57
C PRO A 67 22.95 3.69 -23.70
N ALA A 68 22.94 3.17 -22.48
CA ALA A 68 23.95 3.41 -21.44
C ALA A 68 25.34 2.93 -21.88
N THR A 69 26.21 3.87 -22.23
CA THR A 69 27.67 3.69 -22.20
C THR A 69 28.33 4.96 -21.67
N ASP A 70 29.39 4.76 -20.88
CA ASP A 70 30.12 5.74 -20.05
C ASP A 70 30.19 7.17 -20.62
N ILE A 71 29.42 8.09 -20.03
CA ILE A 71 29.55 9.53 -20.30
C ILE A 71 30.34 10.16 -19.15
N VAL A 72 31.56 10.59 -19.48
CA VAL A 72 32.40 11.44 -18.63
C VAL A 72 31.63 12.73 -18.32
N GLN A 73 31.35 12.96 -17.04
CA GLN A 73 30.64 14.13 -16.54
C GLN A 73 31.42 15.41 -16.85
N THR A 74 30.80 16.36 -17.55
CA THR A 74 31.26 17.76 -17.61
C THR A 74 30.10 18.68 -17.22
N PRO A 75 30.30 19.72 -16.38
CA PRO A 75 29.18 20.43 -15.77
C PRO A 75 28.82 21.76 -16.45
N THR A 76 27.60 22.21 -16.11
CA THR A 76 27.01 23.57 -16.13
C THR A 76 26.32 24.06 -17.40
N LEU A 77 24.98 24.06 -17.36
CA LEU A 77 24.17 25.15 -17.93
C LEU A 77 24.17 26.31 -16.91
N PRO A 78 24.19 27.59 -17.35
CA PRO A 78 24.10 28.73 -16.46
C PRO A 78 22.71 28.78 -15.80
N ILE A 79 22.70 28.79 -14.47
CA ILE A 79 21.47 28.84 -13.66
C ILE A 79 21.01 30.31 -13.58
N SER A 80 19.84 30.62 -14.17
CA SER A 80 19.12 31.84 -13.79
C SER A 80 18.74 31.72 -12.31
N LYS A 81 19.08 32.72 -11.50
CA LYS A 81 18.63 32.78 -10.09
C LYS A 81 17.11 32.61 -10.06
N PHE A 82 16.67 31.48 -9.52
CA PHE A 82 15.26 31.22 -9.28
C PHE A 82 14.87 32.07 -8.06
N GLU A 83 14.20 33.20 -8.27
CA GLU A 83 13.50 33.90 -7.19
C GLU A 83 12.12 33.27 -7.06
N ALA A 84 12.02 32.19 -6.28
CA ALA A 84 10.74 31.63 -5.88
C ALA A 84 9.98 32.67 -5.06
N ASN A 85 8.72 32.96 -5.39
CA ASN A 85 7.87 33.72 -4.50
C ASN A 85 7.44 32.83 -3.32
N ASP A 86 8.30 32.72 -2.30
CA ASP A 86 8.04 31.84 -1.16
C ASP A 86 7.01 32.37 -0.15
N ALA A 87 6.22 33.39 -0.52
CA ALA A 87 5.26 34.02 0.38
C ALA A 87 4.23 33.02 0.93
N ALA A 88 3.71 32.13 0.07
CA ALA A 88 2.77 31.08 0.48
C ALA A 88 3.43 30.08 1.45
N PHE A 89 4.67 29.64 1.19
CA PHE A 89 5.36 28.75 2.13
C PHE A 89 5.65 29.43 3.47
N ARG A 90 6.01 30.72 3.47
CA ARG A 90 6.27 31.48 4.71
C ARG A 90 5.02 31.69 5.56
N SER A 91 3.81 31.65 4.98
CA SER A 91 2.58 31.78 5.78
C SER A 91 2.34 30.60 6.71
N THR A 92 3.05 29.48 6.49
CA THR A 92 3.02 28.32 7.41
C THR A 92 3.70 28.58 8.74
N GLY A 93 4.54 29.63 8.85
CA GLY A 93 5.32 29.94 10.05
C GLY A 93 6.79 29.53 9.98
N ILE A 94 7.26 28.97 8.85
CA ILE A 94 8.70 28.70 8.68
C ILE A 94 9.53 29.99 8.80
N PRO A 95 10.74 29.95 9.41
CA PRO A 95 11.59 31.12 9.53
C PRO A 95 12.01 31.69 8.17
N GLU A 96 11.97 33.01 7.99
CA GLU A 96 12.31 33.66 6.71
C GLU A 96 13.71 33.25 6.20
N GLY A 97 14.66 33.06 7.11
CA GLY A 97 16.04 32.68 6.78
C GLY A 97 16.18 31.34 6.07
N VAL A 98 15.23 30.40 6.21
CA VAL A 98 15.32 29.08 5.56
C VAL A 98 15.16 29.20 4.04
N THR A 99 14.42 30.21 3.57
CA THR A 99 14.18 30.49 2.15
C THR A 99 15.40 31.10 1.43
N LYS A 100 16.45 31.44 2.19
CA LYS A 100 17.66 32.07 1.66
C LYS A 100 18.84 31.12 1.82
N ILE A 101 19.62 30.93 0.75
CA ILE A 101 20.87 30.16 0.81
C ILE A 101 22.01 31.06 1.29
N PRO A 102 22.75 30.68 2.35
CA PRO A 102 23.88 31.47 2.81
C PRO A 102 25.04 31.45 1.81
N GLU A 103 25.72 32.58 1.65
CA GLU A 103 26.98 32.64 0.89
C GLU A 103 28.08 31.88 1.64
N VAL A 104 28.84 31.06 0.92
CA VAL A 104 30.03 30.37 1.47
C VAL A 104 31.25 31.28 1.31
N LYS A 105 31.94 31.57 2.42
CA LYS A 105 33.20 32.33 2.45
C LYS A 105 34.26 31.52 3.17
N CYS A 106 35.16 30.89 2.42
CA CYS A 106 36.14 29.97 2.97
C CYS A 106 37.23 30.70 3.76
N ASP A 107 37.40 30.34 5.04
CA ASP A 107 38.56 30.75 5.83
C ASP A 107 39.77 29.84 5.54
N LYS A 108 39.49 28.56 5.27
CA LYS A 108 40.47 27.55 4.87
C LYS A 108 39.89 26.65 3.79
N VAL A 109 40.70 26.28 2.80
CA VAL A 109 40.34 25.34 1.74
C VAL A 109 41.24 24.10 1.82
N PHE A 110 40.64 22.92 1.77
CA PHE A 110 41.30 21.62 1.89
C PHE A 110 41.24 20.86 0.56
N ASN A 111 42.34 20.20 0.19
CA ASN A 111 42.42 19.40 -1.02
C ASN A 111 42.30 17.88 -0.75
N SER A 112 42.00 17.48 0.49
CA SER A 112 41.85 16.08 0.90
C SER A 112 40.81 15.96 2.02
N LEU A 113 40.16 14.79 2.12
CA LEU A 113 39.22 14.49 3.21
C LEU A 113 39.94 14.32 4.55
N ASP A 114 41.11 13.68 4.56
CA ASP A 114 41.90 13.44 5.78
C ASP A 114 42.34 14.76 6.45
N ASP A 115 42.80 15.75 5.68
CA ASP A 115 43.21 17.04 6.23
C ASP A 115 42.01 17.82 6.80
N LEU A 116 40.88 17.82 6.08
CA LEU A 116 39.64 18.44 6.55
C LEU A 116 39.16 17.77 7.84
N GLU A 117 39.09 16.44 7.85
CA GLU A 117 38.70 15.63 9.00
C GLU A 117 39.58 15.93 10.21
N LYS A 118 40.91 15.93 10.01
CA LYS A 118 41.88 16.16 11.08
C LYS A 118 41.71 17.53 11.71
N VAL A 119 41.55 18.59 10.91
CA VAL A 119 41.34 19.94 11.46
C VAL A 119 39.99 20.07 12.15
N ALA A 120 38.93 19.50 11.58
CA ALA A 120 37.60 19.51 12.19
C ALA A 120 37.61 18.79 13.56
N LYS A 121 38.19 17.58 13.64
CA LYS A 121 38.33 16.81 14.88
C LYS A 121 39.25 17.47 15.90
N ASP A 122 40.36 18.06 15.45
CA ASP A 122 41.29 18.76 16.34
C ASP A 122 40.59 19.95 17.02
N SER A 123 39.79 20.72 16.27
CA SER A 123 39.08 21.88 16.80
C SER A 123 38.00 21.57 17.85
N GLU A 124 37.52 20.33 17.91
CA GLU A 124 36.63 19.83 18.97
C GLU A 124 37.41 19.57 20.26
N ARG A 125 38.63 19.01 20.16
CA ARG A 125 39.49 18.67 21.32
C ARG A 125 40.33 19.85 21.82
N HIS A 126 40.71 20.74 20.90
CA HIS A 126 41.61 21.86 21.06
C HIS A 126 40.96 23.13 20.49
N PRO A 127 39.96 23.71 21.18
CA PRO A 127 39.16 24.81 20.65
C PRO A 127 39.95 26.10 20.33
N GLU A 128 41.19 26.21 20.81
CA GLU A 128 42.13 27.29 20.50
C GLU A 128 42.74 27.20 19.09
N THR A 129 42.68 26.05 18.42
CA THR A 129 43.34 25.84 17.10
C THR A 129 42.52 26.35 15.93
N LEU A 130 41.23 26.62 16.15
CA LEU A 130 40.31 27.17 15.17
C LEU A 130 39.32 28.13 15.85
N ALA A 131 39.13 29.32 15.27
CA ALA A 131 38.16 30.28 15.77
C ALA A 131 36.73 29.72 15.64
N ALA A 132 35.88 29.97 16.64
CA ALA A 132 34.46 29.63 16.53
C ALA A 132 33.84 30.36 15.31
N GLY A 133 32.91 29.71 14.63
CA GLY A 133 32.32 30.27 13.40
C GLY A 133 33.17 30.14 12.13
N SER A 134 34.37 29.53 12.19
CA SER A 134 35.21 29.36 11.01
C SER A 134 34.53 28.56 9.90
N THR A 135 34.81 28.90 8.65
CA THR A 135 34.34 28.19 7.45
C THR A 135 35.47 27.36 6.83
N LEU A 136 35.33 26.04 6.93
CA LEU A 136 36.23 25.05 6.34
C LEU A 136 35.64 24.55 5.03
N CYS A 137 36.35 24.76 3.93
CA CYS A 137 35.89 24.37 2.60
C CYS A 137 36.66 23.18 2.04
N LEU A 138 35.98 22.26 1.39
CA LEU A 138 36.60 21.23 0.55
C LEU A 138 36.69 21.77 -0.89
N ALA A 139 37.88 21.71 -1.49
CA ALA A 139 38.12 22.17 -2.85
C ALA A 139 37.28 21.39 -3.88
N ASP A 140 37.20 21.92 -5.10
CA ASP A 140 36.59 21.22 -6.23
C ASP A 140 37.35 19.91 -6.50
N GLY A 141 36.64 18.80 -6.60
CA GLY A 141 37.25 17.50 -6.84
C GLY A 141 36.37 16.30 -6.52
N GLU A 142 36.86 15.13 -6.89
CA GLU A 142 36.30 13.84 -6.47
C GLU A 142 37.17 13.22 -5.38
N TYR A 143 36.52 12.70 -4.34
CA TYR A 143 37.15 12.14 -3.15
C TYR A 143 36.58 10.76 -2.84
N SER A 144 37.43 9.77 -2.63
CA SER A 144 37.01 8.38 -2.41
C SER A 144 37.34 7.78 -1.04
N ASP A 145 37.96 8.57 -0.17
CA ASP A 145 38.34 8.11 1.16
C ASP A 145 37.15 8.12 2.14
N ASP A 146 37.30 7.38 3.24
CA ASP A 146 36.38 7.45 4.38
C ASP A 146 36.40 8.86 4.99
N LEU A 147 35.27 9.25 5.60
CA LEU A 147 35.13 10.55 6.27
C LEU A 147 34.30 10.41 7.56
N ASP A 148 34.88 10.77 8.69
CA ASP A 148 34.21 10.96 9.98
C ASP A 148 34.27 12.45 10.39
N LEU A 149 33.38 13.25 9.81
CA LEU A 149 33.38 14.71 9.94
C LEU A 149 32.65 15.19 11.21
N ARG A 150 33.28 16.12 11.94
CA ARG A 150 32.72 16.75 13.15
C ARG A 150 32.57 18.26 12.97
N VAL A 151 31.34 18.72 12.81
CA VAL A 151 31.01 20.14 12.63
C VAL A 151 30.53 20.69 13.98
N VAL A 152 31.36 21.49 14.64
CA VAL A 152 31.14 21.93 16.02
C VAL A 152 31.32 23.44 16.16
N ARG A 153 30.91 24.02 17.29
CA ARG A 153 31.26 25.40 17.67
C ARG A 153 30.87 26.47 16.63
N GLY A 154 29.70 26.31 16.00
CA GLY A 154 29.17 27.23 14.99
C GLY A 154 29.96 27.25 13.68
N MET A 155 30.88 26.30 13.47
CA MET A 155 31.65 26.24 12.23
C MET A 155 30.75 25.91 11.04
N THR A 156 31.16 26.36 9.86
CA THR A 156 30.63 25.88 8.59
C THR A 156 31.61 24.91 7.96
N VAL A 157 31.14 23.74 7.55
CA VAL A 157 31.86 22.90 6.59
C VAL A 157 31.11 22.94 5.26
N ALA A 158 31.79 23.31 4.18
CA ALA A 158 31.16 23.48 2.88
C ALA A 158 32.04 22.98 1.72
N ALA A 159 31.46 22.85 0.53
CA ALA A 159 32.25 22.86 -0.71
C ALA A 159 32.76 24.29 -0.98
N GLU A 160 33.96 24.45 -1.54
CA GLU A 160 34.49 25.74 -2.01
C GLU A 160 33.56 26.35 -3.05
N HIS A 161 33.20 25.55 -4.07
CA HIS A 161 32.09 25.82 -4.97
C HIS A 161 31.02 24.74 -4.81
N SER A 162 29.79 25.14 -4.50
CA SER A 162 28.69 24.19 -4.24
C SER A 162 28.47 23.25 -5.43
N GLY A 163 28.34 21.95 -5.12
CA GLY A 163 28.18 20.89 -6.11
C GLY A 163 29.48 20.40 -6.76
N LYS A 164 30.64 20.98 -6.45
CA LYS A 164 31.94 20.62 -7.06
C LYS A 164 32.82 19.73 -6.20
N ALA A 165 32.56 19.63 -4.91
CA ALA A 165 33.20 18.66 -4.03
C ALA A 165 32.33 17.39 -3.94
N ILE A 166 32.75 16.35 -4.65
CA ILE A 166 32.03 15.08 -4.81
C ILE A 166 32.74 14.00 -4.00
N ILE A 167 32.05 13.45 -3.01
CA ILE A 167 32.52 12.37 -2.15
C ILE A 167 31.84 11.08 -2.61
N LYS A 168 32.62 10.05 -2.95
CA LYS A 168 32.11 8.78 -3.49
C LYS A 168 32.76 7.56 -2.88
N ASP A 169 32.10 6.41 -2.93
CA ASP A 169 32.62 5.09 -2.52
C ASP A 169 33.06 4.89 -1.05
N GLY A 170 33.47 5.94 -0.34
CA GLY A 170 33.95 5.91 1.05
C GLY A 170 32.86 5.69 2.09
N VAL A 171 33.27 5.33 3.30
CA VAL A 171 32.39 5.22 4.47
C VAL A 171 32.25 6.59 5.14
N ILE A 172 31.04 7.14 5.14
CA ILE A 172 30.74 8.49 5.59
C ILE A 172 29.97 8.49 6.91
N SER A 173 30.41 9.34 7.83
CA SER A 173 29.81 9.66 9.11
C SER A 173 29.98 11.16 9.37
N ILE A 174 28.89 11.87 9.60
CA ILE A 174 28.91 13.31 9.87
C ILE A 174 28.10 13.59 11.14
N SER A 175 28.69 14.33 12.06
CA SER A 175 28.01 14.84 13.25
C SER A 175 28.10 16.36 13.31
N LEU A 176 26.97 17.02 13.49
CA LEU A 176 26.86 18.43 13.83
C LEU A 176 26.46 18.56 15.31
N ASN A 177 27.10 19.43 16.06
CA ASN A 177 26.70 19.77 17.44
C ASN A 177 26.96 21.25 17.77
N GLY A 178 26.53 21.66 18.96
CA GLY A 178 26.64 23.03 19.43
C GLY A 178 25.62 23.95 18.78
N GLU A 179 25.91 25.24 18.69
CA GLU A 179 24.98 26.23 18.15
C GLU A 179 25.43 26.72 16.77
N HIS A 180 24.50 26.91 15.83
CA HIS A 180 24.73 27.52 14.53
C HIS A 180 25.74 26.81 13.59
N SER A 181 26.05 25.54 13.86
CA SER A 181 26.91 24.73 13.00
C SER A 181 26.23 24.47 11.64
N ARG A 182 27.01 24.45 10.55
CA ARG A 182 26.45 24.33 9.19
C ARG A 182 27.20 23.34 8.31
N LEU A 183 26.45 22.56 7.53
CA LEU A 183 26.96 21.72 6.44
C LEU A 183 26.34 22.18 5.11
N GLN A 184 27.16 22.47 4.08
CA GLN A 184 26.66 23.09 2.86
C GLN A 184 27.33 22.62 1.55
N GLY A 185 26.54 22.36 0.50
CA GLY A 185 27.04 22.34 -0.87
C GLY A 185 27.81 21.08 -1.31
N LEU A 186 27.86 20.03 -0.49
CA LEU A 186 28.59 18.78 -0.76
C LEU A 186 27.72 17.76 -1.52
N VAL A 187 28.35 16.98 -2.42
CA VAL A 187 27.70 15.87 -3.13
C VAL A 187 28.28 14.55 -2.62
N PHE A 188 27.40 13.63 -2.23
CA PHE A 188 27.71 12.28 -1.79
C PHE A 188 27.08 11.30 -2.76
N LYS A 189 27.89 10.47 -3.42
CA LYS A 189 27.42 9.54 -4.45
C LYS A 189 27.96 8.13 -4.20
N ASP A 190 27.12 7.10 -4.25
CA ASP A 190 27.56 5.71 -4.08
C ASP A 190 28.28 5.43 -2.74
N ILE A 191 28.15 6.33 -1.76
CA ILE A 191 28.85 6.23 -0.47
C ILE A 191 28.30 5.09 0.38
N THR A 192 29.08 4.66 1.37
CA THR A 192 28.62 3.74 2.41
C THR A 192 28.39 4.47 3.73
N TYR A 193 27.40 4.07 4.52
CA TYR A 193 27.20 4.57 5.88
C TYR A 193 26.80 3.47 6.87
N LYS A 194 26.87 3.76 8.17
CA LYS A 194 26.54 2.82 9.26
C LYS A 194 25.06 2.97 9.67
N SER A 195 24.81 3.25 10.95
CA SER A 195 23.44 3.43 11.48
C SER A 195 22.84 4.79 11.14
N ALA A 196 23.68 5.80 10.87
CA ALA A 196 23.27 7.11 10.38
C ALA A 196 24.41 7.73 9.56
N MET A 197 24.08 8.46 8.49
CA MET A 197 25.08 9.20 7.71
C MET A 197 25.32 10.60 8.31
N ILE A 198 24.27 11.38 8.56
CA ILE A 198 24.34 12.73 9.15
C ILE A 198 23.51 12.77 10.44
N ASN A 199 24.09 13.30 11.53
CA ASN A 199 23.39 13.47 12.81
C ASN A 199 23.60 14.87 13.37
N THR A 200 22.56 15.54 13.86
CA THR A 200 22.70 16.79 14.65
C THR A 200 22.95 16.52 16.15
N ARG A 201 23.74 15.47 16.42
CA ARG A 201 24.22 15.11 17.75
C ARG A 201 25.65 14.58 17.67
N GLY A 202 26.53 15.13 18.50
CA GLY A 202 27.91 14.69 18.64
C GLY A 202 28.06 13.35 19.34
N HIS A 203 29.29 12.81 19.32
CA HIS A 203 29.62 11.55 19.99
C HIS A 203 29.55 11.64 21.52
N ASP A 204 29.72 12.84 22.06
CA ASP A 204 29.52 13.17 23.48
C ASP A 204 28.04 13.33 23.88
N ASN A 205 27.12 13.11 22.95
CA ASN A 205 25.68 13.36 23.05
C ASN A 205 25.26 14.83 23.11
N THR A 206 26.17 15.77 22.83
CA THR A 206 25.82 17.19 22.67
C THR A 206 25.00 17.36 21.41
N THR A 207 23.80 17.93 21.52
CA THR A 207 22.93 18.21 20.37
C THR A 207 23.29 19.50 19.67
N CYS A 208 22.72 19.67 18.48
CA CYS A 208 22.79 20.91 17.72
C CYS A 208 21.55 21.77 17.98
N THR A 209 21.74 23.08 18.09
CA THR A 209 20.67 24.08 18.15
C THR A 209 20.88 25.13 17.06
N ASP A 210 19.81 25.49 16.35
CA ASP A 210 19.84 26.45 15.23
C ASP A 210 20.90 26.13 14.16
N CYS A 211 21.18 24.84 13.95
CA CYS A 211 22.12 24.36 12.95
C CYS A 211 21.45 24.13 11.60
N ARG A 212 22.23 24.11 10.52
CA ARG A 212 21.69 24.01 9.16
C ARG A 212 22.44 22.99 8.30
N ILE A 213 21.68 22.09 7.68
CA ILE A 213 22.14 21.19 6.62
C ILE A 213 21.44 21.64 5.35
N THR A 214 22.18 22.18 4.37
CA THR A 214 21.60 22.79 3.17
C THR A 214 22.39 22.48 1.92
N GLU A 215 21.74 22.48 0.75
CA GLU A 215 22.42 22.31 -0.54
C GLU A 215 23.26 21.02 -0.61
N ILE A 216 22.90 19.95 0.09
CA ILE A 216 23.60 18.65 -0.04
C ILE A 216 22.89 17.76 -1.04
N SER A 217 23.63 16.88 -1.71
CA SER A 217 23.07 15.83 -2.55
C SER A 217 23.57 14.47 -2.09
N VAL A 218 22.68 13.56 -1.71
CA VAL A 218 22.99 12.16 -1.38
C VAL A 218 22.31 11.27 -2.40
N ILE A 219 23.11 10.57 -3.20
CA ILE A 219 22.67 9.78 -4.36
C ILE A 219 23.19 8.36 -4.22
N ASP A 220 22.26 7.41 -4.26
CA ASP A 220 22.49 5.95 -4.22
C ASP A 220 23.38 5.48 -3.04
N PRO A 221 23.09 5.92 -1.79
CA PRO A 221 23.87 5.53 -0.62
C PRO A 221 23.62 4.07 -0.22
N LYS A 222 24.67 3.41 0.24
CA LYS A 222 24.67 2.00 0.69
C LYS A 222 24.87 1.93 2.20
N THR A 223 24.29 0.94 2.86
CA THR A 223 24.65 0.64 4.26
C THR A 223 25.72 -0.42 4.33
N VAL A 224 26.52 -0.39 5.39
CA VAL A 224 27.48 -1.46 5.68
C VAL A 224 26.76 -2.82 5.74
N ILE A 225 27.35 -3.83 5.11
CA ILE A 225 26.82 -5.19 5.10
C ILE A 225 27.09 -5.89 6.44
N ASP A 226 26.09 -6.53 7.04
CA ASP A 226 26.31 -7.47 8.14
C ASP A 226 26.93 -8.75 7.57
N LYS A 227 28.19 -9.01 7.93
CA LYS A 227 28.98 -10.15 7.45
C LYS A 227 28.36 -11.51 7.79
N ARG A 228 27.43 -11.60 8.74
CA ARG A 228 26.75 -12.86 9.11
C ARG A 228 25.56 -13.17 8.22
N THR A 229 24.87 -12.14 7.74
CA THR A 229 23.63 -12.29 6.96
C THR A 229 23.81 -11.95 5.48
N GLY A 230 24.89 -11.24 5.13
CA GLY A 230 25.10 -10.71 3.77
C GLY A 230 24.18 -9.54 3.42
N GLN A 231 23.38 -9.05 4.38
CA GLN A 231 22.39 -7.98 4.16
C GLN A 231 22.89 -6.63 4.66
N GLY A 232 22.46 -5.55 4.01
CA GLY A 232 22.73 -4.19 4.48
C GLY A 232 22.10 -3.93 5.85
N LYS A 233 22.85 -3.30 6.76
CA LYS A 233 22.31 -2.89 8.06
C LYS A 233 21.23 -1.81 7.89
N ALA A 234 20.30 -1.72 8.83
CA ALA A 234 19.36 -0.62 8.91
C ALA A 234 20.07 0.69 9.32
N GLY A 235 19.61 1.82 8.80
CA GLY A 235 20.16 3.13 9.17
C GLY A 235 19.48 4.29 8.46
N ASN A 236 19.57 5.49 9.04
CA ASN A 236 19.00 6.72 8.49
C ASN A 236 20.03 7.49 7.64
N LEU A 237 19.59 8.30 6.67
CA LEU A 237 20.52 9.25 6.03
C LEU A 237 20.70 10.48 6.91
N VAL A 238 19.61 11.02 7.46
CA VAL A 238 19.65 12.20 8.33
C VAL A 238 18.89 11.90 9.63
N LYS A 239 19.57 12.06 10.78
CA LYS A 239 18.94 12.08 12.11
C LYS A 239 19.04 13.48 12.69
N LEU A 240 17.88 14.08 12.94
CA LEU A 240 17.75 15.40 13.52
C LEU A 240 17.37 15.25 15.00
N TYR A 241 18.27 15.69 15.87
CA TYR A 241 18.11 15.90 17.31
C TYR A 241 18.12 17.41 17.60
N GLY A 242 17.82 17.80 18.84
CA GLY A 242 17.93 19.19 19.29
C GLY A 242 16.86 20.12 18.72
N ASP A 243 17.10 21.43 18.82
CA ASP A 243 16.07 22.44 18.63
C ASP A 243 16.40 23.43 17.48
N GLY A 244 15.39 23.87 16.73
CA GLY A 244 15.54 24.93 15.72
C GLY A 244 16.38 24.58 14.49
N ASN A 245 16.74 23.30 14.30
CA ASN A 245 17.61 22.89 13.18
C ASN A 245 16.88 22.87 11.84
N TRP A 246 17.59 23.27 10.77
CA TRP A 246 17.06 23.28 9.39
C TRP A 246 17.72 22.21 8.53
N PHE A 247 16.90 21.50 7.76
CA PHE A 247 17.32 20.61 6.68
C PHE A 247 16.60 21.04 5.39
N ASP A 248 17.34 21.68 4.48
CA ASP A 248 16.72 22.38 3.36
C ASP A 248 17.47 22.28 2.02
N HIS A 249 16.75 22.51 0.92
CA HIS A 249 17.31 22.58 -0.45
C HIS A 249 18.27 21.44 -0.78
N SER A 250 17.94 20.23 -0.34
CA SER A 250 18.82 19.06 -0.45
C SER A 250 18.17 17.94 -1.26
N ILE A 251 19.00 17.02 -1.75
CA ILE A 251 18.58 15.81 -2.46
C ILE A 251 18.93 14.59 -1.62
N LEU A 252 17.96 13.71 -1.38
CA LEU A 252 18.17 12.37 -0.86
C LEU A 252 17.51 11.36 -1.80
N SER A 253 18.28 10.50 -2.45
CA SER A 253 17.75 9.52 -3.41
C SER A 253 18.42 8.16 -3.30
N GLY A 254 17.66 7.09 -3.55
CA GLY A 254 18.20 5.76 -3.83
C GLY A 254 18.50 4.90 -2.60
N LYS A 255 17.97 5.27 -1.42
CA LYS A 255 18.16 4.47 -0.20
C LYS A 255 17.30 3.21 -0.23
N THR A 256 17.93 2.04 -0.18
CA THR A 256 17.26 0.73 -0.19
C THR A 256 17.23 0.00 1.16
N SER A 257 18.06 0.43 2.12
CA SER A 257 18.12 -0.20 3.45
C SER A 257 16.92 0.18 4.34
N ALA A 258 16.65 -0.63 5.37
CA ALA A 258 15.63 -0.34 6.38
C ALA A 258 15.92 0.94 7.20
N ASN A 259 14.93 1.41 7.95
CA ASN A 259 14.79 2.70 8.64
C ASN A 259 14.50 3.91 7.72
N PRO A 260 13.82 4.96 8.22
CA PRO A 260 13.43 6.11 7.40
C PRO A 260 14.63 6.86 6.80
N MET A 261 14.44 7.61 5.71
CA MET A 261 15.54 8.39 5.12
C MET A 261 15.93 9.53 6.06
N VAL A 262 14.91 10.24 6.56
CA VAL A 262 15.02 11.32 7.54
C VAL A 262 14.27 10.95 8.82
N SER A 263 14.89 11.12 9.98
CA SER A 263 14.26 10.90 11.28
C SER A 263 14.43 12.14 12.16
N LEU A 264 13.32 12.71 12.63
CA LEU A 264 13.32 13.67 13.75
C LEU A 264 13.23 12.84 15.02
N VAL A 265 14.28 12.87 15.82
CA VAL A 265 14.49 11.87 16.86
C VAL A 265 13.91 12.34 18.18
N ARG A 266 12.96 11.57 18.70
CA ARG A 266 12.27 11.85 19.97
C ARG A 266 12.24 10.64 20.90
N GLU A 267 13.10 9.64 20.69
CA GLU A 267 13.18 8.39 21.45
C GLU A 267 13.12 8.58 22.98
N LYS A 268 12.42 7.68 23.68
CA LYS A 268 12.36 7.65 25.14
C LYS A 268 13.76 7.48 25.74
N GLY A 269 14.08 8.27 26.76
CA GLY A 269 15.39 8.30 27.40
C GLY A 269 16.31 9.43 26.92
N LEU A 270 15.93 10.14 25.86
CA LEU A 270 16.51 11.44 25.53
C LEU A 270 15.97 12.51 26.49
N THR A 271 16.81 13.49 26.85
CA THR A 271 16.34 14.71 27.53
C THR A 271 15.52 15.57 26.55
N ASP A 272 14.76 16.54 27.06
CA ASP A 272 13.94 17.40 26.19
C ASP A 272 14.84 18.22 25.24
N GLU A 273 16.01 18.69 25.69
CA GLU A 273 17.00 19.38 24.84
C GLU A 273 17.62 18.46 23.78
N GLN A 274 17.57 17.14 23.99
CA GLN A 274 18.08 16.18 23.03
C GLN A 274 17.04 15.81 21.97
N ARG A 275 15.75 15.92 22.29
CA ARG A 275 14.66 15.61 21.36
C ARG A 275 14.60 16.65 20.25
N ALA A 276 14.08 16.24 19.10
CA ALA A 276 13.87 17.09 17.95
C ALA A 276 12.69 18.06 18.17
N HIS A 277 12.96 19.35 18.23
CA HIS A 277 11.96 20.42 18.37
C HIS A 277 12.18 21.53 17.32
N ASN A 278 11.10 22.18 16.90
CA ASN A 278 11.12 23.30 15.95
C ASN A 278 11.96 23.04 14.68
N ILE A 279 11.96 21.79 14.21
CA ILE A 279 12.78 21.39 13.06
C ILE A 279 12.11 21.86 11.77
N VAL A 280 12.89 22.41 10.84
CA VAL A 280 12.37 22.83 9.53
C VAL A 280 12.95 21.95 8.43
N VAL A 281 12.08 21.21 7.74
CA VAL A 281 12.40 20.41 6.56
C VAL A 281 11.78 21.09 5.34
N TYR A 282 12.61 21.73 4.51
CA TYR A 282 12.13 22.67 3.49
C TYR A 282 12.74 22.48 2.10
N LYS A 283 11.92 22.42 1.06
CA LYS A 283 12.38 22.38 -0.36
C LYS A 283 13.36 21.27 -0.69
N ASN A 284 13.23 20.11 -0.03
CA ASN A 284 14.05 18.94 -0.34
C ASN A 284 13.41 18.08 -1.44
N TYR A 285 14.26 17.41 -2.22
CA TYR A 285 13.88 16.31 -3.09
C TYR A 285 14.23 14.98 -2.40
N ILE A 286 13.23 14.25 -1.94
CA ILE A 286 13.39 12.98 -1.24
C ILE A 286 12.73 11.91 -2.10
N ALA A 287 13.52 11.01 -2.69
CA ALA A 287 13.02 10.19 -3.78
C ALA A 287 13.61 8.78 -3.88
N ASN A 288 13.00 8.00 -4.78
CA ASN A 288 13.50 6.72 -5.29
C ASN A 288 13.78 5.73 -4.16
N ARG A 289 12.82 5.62 -3.24
CA ARG A 289 12.86 4.67 -2.14
C ARG A 289 12.11 3.41 -2.54
N ALA A 290 12.85 2.43 -3.07
CA ALA A 290 12.27 1.19 -3.58
C ALA A 290 11.68 0.30 -2.47
N PRO A 291 10.78 -0.63 -2.83
CA PRO A 291 10.39 -1.72 -1.95
C PRO A 291 11.58 -2.54 -1.46
N ALA A 292 11.42 -3.13 -0.27
CA ALA A 292 12.41 -4.00 0.36
C ALA A 292 12.65 -5.30 -0.41
N ASP A 293 13.76 -5.98 -0.10
CA ASP A 293 14.07 -7.35 -0.54
C ASP A 293 14.00 -7.59 -2.06
N GLY A 294 14.27 -6.55 -2.86
CA GLY A 294 14.23 -6.63 -4.31
C GLY A 294 12.82 -6.72 -4.90
N LYS A 295 11.75 -6.47 -4.13
CA LYS A 295 10.39 -6.47 -4.66
C LYS A 295 10.15 -5.29 -5.62
N ILE A 296 9.25 -5.47 -6.59
CA ILE A 296 8.77 -4.39 -7.47
C ILE A 296 7.65 -3.60 -6.79
N TYR A 297 6.81 -4.26 -5.99
CA TYR A 297 5.78 -3.64 -5.16
C TYR A 297 5.93 -4.09 -3.71
N ALA A 298 5.79 -3.16 -2.77
CA ALA A 298 5.80 -3.48 -1.34
C ALA A 298 4.52 -4.24 -0.93
N GLY A 299 4.67 -5.20 -0.02
CA GLY A 299 3.60 -5.94 0.61
C GLY A 299 3.12 -5.30 1.91
N ALA A 300 1.97 -5.76 2.43
CA ALA A 300 1.37 -5.23 3.65
C ALA A 300 2.21 -5.40 4.93
N GLN A 301 3.26 -6.23 4.90
CA GLN A 301 4.16 -6.48 6.03
C GLN A 301 5.46 -5.66 5.94
N ASP A 302 5.70 -4.95 4.83
CA ASP A 302 6.88 -4.10 4.69
C ASP A 302 6.70 -2.85 5.57
N ASN A 303 7.71 -2.55 6.40
CA ASN A 303 7.66 -1.52 7.45
C ASN A 303 9.06 -0.97 7.75
N ASN A 304 9.15 0.25 8.27
CA ASN A 304 10.36 1.04 8.51
C ASN A 304 11.06 1.45 7.20
N TYR A 305 10.26 1.79 6.20
CA TYR A 305 10.75 2.30 4.92
C TYR A 305 10.15 3.67 4.57
N GLU A 306 9.90 4.51 5.56
CA GLU A 306 9.33 5.84 5.36
C GLU A 306 10.35 6.77 4.68
N ALA A 307 9.88 7.79 3.95
CA ALA A 307 10.76 8.87 3.52
C ALA A 307 11.21 9.68 4.75
N ILE A 308 10.24 10.10 5.57
CA ILE A 308 10.47 10.87 6.78
C ILE A 308 9.61 10.35 7.93
N ARG A 309 10.20 10.34 9.13
CA ARG A 309 9.51 10.05 10.39
C ARG A 309 9.75 11.16 11.41
N THR A 310 8.70 11.75 11.97
CA THR A 310 8.78 12.95 12.84
C THR A 310 8.71 12.64 14.34
N GLY A 311 9.15 11.47 14.77
CA GLY A 311 9.05 11.04 16.17
C GLY A 311 8.86 9.53 16.29
N LEU A 312 8.33 9.09 17.43
CA LEU A 312 8.07 7.69 17.75
C LEU A 312 6.81 7.56 18.62
N SER A 313 6.30 6.34 18.75
CA SER A 313 5.12 6.02 19.56
C SER A 313 5.26 6.38 21.04
N GLU A 314 6.46 6.39 21.60
CA GLU A 314 6.65 6.50 23.05
C GLU A 314 6.68 7.94 23.58
N THR A 315 6.64 8.94 22.69
CA THR A 315 6.72 10.38 23.02
C THR A 315 5.84 11.23 22.08
N HIS A 316 4.83 10.61 21.47
CA HIS A 316 4.03 11.24 20.42
C HIS A 316 3.16 12.38 20.93
N GLU A 317 2.75 12.33 22.20
CA GLU A 317 1.92 13.31 22.88
C GLU A 317 2.64 14.66 23.07
N GLN A 318 3.95 14.67 22.94
CA GLN A 318 4.76 15.86 23.19
C GLN A 318 4.89 16.69 21.92
N ALA A 319 4.59 17.98 22.04
CA ALA A 319 4.74 18.95 20.97
C ALA A 319 6.17 18.96 20.41
N SER A 320 6.27 18.86 19.09
CA SER A 320 7.52 19.01 18.35
C SER A 320 7.58 20.36 17.61
N HIS A 321 6.44 20.96 17.25
CA HIS A 321 6.36 22.23 16.51
C HIS A 321 7.23 22.25 15.24
N SER A 322 7.41 21.09 14.62
CA SER A 322 8.26 20.94 13.44
C SER A 322 7.47 21.16 12.15
N PHE A 323 8.19 21.62 11.13
CA PHE A 323 7.67 21.99 9.82
C PHE A 323 8.21 21.03 8.75
N VAL A 324 7.32 20.38 8.02
CA VAL A 324 7.65 19.63 6.79
C VAL A 324 6.95 20.36 5.65
N VAL A 325 7.66 21.29 5.01
CA VAL A 325 7.05 22.28 4.12
C VAL A 325 7.70 22.30 2.74
N GLY A 326 6.89 22.22 1.67
CA GLY A 326 7.37 22.44 0.31
C GLY A 326 8.36 21.39 -0.21
N ASN A 327 8.31 20.16 0.29
CA ASN A 327 9.19 19.07 -0.16
C ASN A 327 8.53 18.25 -1.28
N LEU A 328 9.35 17.69 -2.16
CA LEU A 328 8.92 16.72 -3.17
C LEU A 328 9.32 15.32 -2.72
N PHE A 329 8.31 14.47 -2.54
CA PHE A 329 8.42 13.04 -2.31
C PHE A 329 8.03 12.31 -3.60
N GLU A 330 8.99 11.65 -4.24
CA GLU A 330 8.76 11.01 -5.54
C GLU A 330 9.26 9.57 -5.54
N ASN A 331 8.45 8.62 -6.02
CA ASN A 331 8.80 7.19 -6.03
C ASN A 331 9.18 6.68 -4.62
N ILE A 332 8.43 7.07 -3.59
CA ILE A 332 8.55 6.51 -2.25
C ILE A 332 7.69 5.27 -2.18
N GLN A 333 8.26 4.13 -2.51
CA GLN A 333 7.56 2.87 -2.75
C GLN A 333 7.89 1.79 -1.69
N GLY A 334 8.69 2.14 -0.69
CA GLY A 334 9.21 1.23 0.33
C GLY A 334 8.15 0.55 1.20
N GLU A 335 7.11 1.29 1.60
CA GLU A 335 6.07 0.83 2.53
C GLU A 335 4.83 1.74 2.50
N ALA A 336 3.91 1.56 3.46
CA ALA A 336 2.61 2.22 3.54
C ALA A 336 2.65 3.70 4.02
N GLU A 337 3.70 4.14 4.70
CA GLU A 337 3.86 5.50 5.25
C GLU A 337 4.93 6.27 4.47
N VAL A 338 4.53 7.13 3.53
CA VAL A 338 5.47 8.05 2.85
C VAL A 338 6.05 9.02 3.86
N ILE A 339 5.15 9.72 4.56
CA ILE A 339 5.43 10.57 5.71
C ILE A 339 4.78 9.89 6.91
N SER A 340 5.56 9.57 7.94
CA SER A 340 5.07 9.05 9.22
C SER A 340 5.19 10.13 10.28
N ASN A 341 4.13 10.91 10.51
CA ASN A 341 4.06 11.85 11.62
C ASN A 341 3.79 11.13 12.94
N LYS A 342 4.68 11.30 13.93
CA LYS A 342 4.64 10.61 15.23
C LYS A 342 4.97 11.57 16.38
N ALA A 343 4.45 12.79 16.32
CA ALA A 343 4.58 13.85 17.32
C ALA A 343 3.44 14.87 17.17
N SER A 344 3.19 15.66 18.21
CA SER A 344 2.13 16.67 18.24
C SER A 344 2.56 18.04 17.67
N GLU A 345 1.57 18.82 17.26
CA GLU A 345 1.68 20.25 16.87
C GLU A 345 2.65 20.53 15.70
N ASN A 346 2.85 19.56 14.81
CA ASN A 346 3.62 19.75 13.58
C ASN A 346 2.76 20.38 12.46
N THR A 347 3.44 21.06 11.55
CA THR A 347 2.85 21.58 10.31
C THR A 347 3.42 20.83 9.11
N ILE A 348 2.56 20.17 8.35
CA ILE A 348 2.92 19.40 7.15
C ILE A 348 2.17 20.04 5.96
N SER A 349 2.88 20.89 5.21
CA SER A 349 2.22 21.81 4.29
C SER A 349 2.91 21.99 2.94
N PHE A 350 2.14 22.20 1.88
CA PHE A 350 2.66 22.44 0.52
C PHE A 350 3.61 21.38 -0.05
N ASN A 351 3.60 20.16 0.50
CA ASN A 351 4.41 19.07 -0.04
C ASN A 351 3.75 18.49 -1.29
N THR A 352 4.54 17.89 -2.16
CA THR A 352 4.03 17.10 -3.28
C THR A 352 4.50 15.66 -3.13
N ILE A 353 3.56 14.72 -3.12
CA ILE A 353 3.81 13.26 -3.11
C ILE A 353 3.38 12.70 -4.47
N ARG A 354 4.27 11.96 -5.15
CA ARG A 354 4.05 11.45 -6.51
C ARG A 354 4.45 9.99 -6.65
N ASN A 355 3.66 9.21 -7.41
CA ASN A 355 3.96 7.81 -7.81
C ASN A 355 4.52 6.96 -6.64
N SER A 356 3.91 7.13 -5.46
CA SER A 356 4.41 6.59 -4.19
C SER A 356 3.43 5.58 -3.59
N ASN A 357 3.97 4.64 -2.83
CA ASN A 357 3.19 3.67 -2.08
C ASN A 357 2.62 4.31 -0.81
N GLY A 358 1.33 4.12 -0.57
CA GLY A 358 0.70 4.52 0.67
C GLY A 358 0.49 6.02 0.83
N SER A 359 0.59 6.52 2.06
CA SER A 359 -0.05 7.77 2.49
C SER A 359 0.88 8.72 3.24
N LEU A 360 0.53 10.02 3.22
CA LEU A 360 0.89 10.93 4.30
C LEU A 360 0.11 10.48 5.54
N THR A 361 0.81 10.00 6.56
CA THR A 361 0.18 9.41 7.74
C THR A 361 0.49 10.23 8.98
N ASN A 362 -0.54 10.77 9.63
CA ASN A 362 -0.49 11.07 11.06
C ASN A 362 -0.69 9.77 11.82
N ARG A 363 0.42 9.14 12.20
CA ARG A 363 0.39 7.81 12.82
C ARG A 363 0.20 7.90 14.33
N HIS A 364 0.78 8.93 14.95
CA HIS A 364 0.63 9.27 16.36
C HIS A 364 0.82 10.78 16.58
N GLY A 365 0.33 11.28 17.71
CA GLY A 365 0.48 12.67 18.13
C GLY A 365 -0.67 13.52 17.63
N HIS A 366 -0.99 14.58 18.36
CA HIS A 366 -2.23 15.35 18.25
C HIS A 366 -2.00 16.79 17.75
N ASP A 367 -3.09 17.50 17.43
CA ASP A 367 -3.08 18.93 17.05
C ASP A 367 -2.16 19.29 15.86
N ASN A 368 -1.91 18.32 14.97
CA ASN A 368 -1.13 18.54 13.76
C ASN A 368 -1.95 19.27 12.68
N ASN A 369 -1.30 20.19 11.96
CA ASN A 369 -1.87 20.89 10.79
C ASN A 369 -1.34 20.28 9.48
N ILE A 370 -2.24 19.77 8.65
CA ILE A 370 -1.95 19.10 7.38
C ILE A 370 -2.70 19.84 6.27
N GLU A 371 -1.99 20.67 5.51
CA GLU A 371 -2.66 21.58 4.58
C GLU A 371 -1.92 21.80 3.25
N ASN A 372 -2.65 22.18 2.21
CA ASN A 372 -2.08 22.57 0.91
C ASN A 372 -1.18 21.51 0.24
N ASN A 373 -1.26 20.24 0.62
CA ASN A 373 -0.44 19.19 0.02
C ASN A 373 -1.07 18.71 -1.29
N PHE A 374 -0.21 18.41 -2.28
CA PHE A 374 -0.57 17.71 -3.50
C PHE A 374 -0.20 16.24 -3.36
N ILE A 375 -1.16 15.33 -3.47
CA ILE A 375 -0.91 13.88 -3.44
C ILE A 375 -1.42 13.31 -4.76
N LEU A 376 -0.47 12.89 -5.60
CA LEU A 376 -0.71 12.47 -6.97
C LEU A 376 -0.33 10.99 -7.11
N GLY A 377 -1.33 10.13 -7.26
CA GLY A 377 -1.14 8.69 -7.41
C GLY A 377 -0.42 8.32 -8.70
N GLU A 378 -0.69 9.06 -9.78
CA GLU A 378 -0.07 8.87 -11.11
C GLU A 378 -0.11 7.41 -11.59
N GLY A 379 -1.24 6.74 -11.39
CA GLY A 379 -1.43 5.33 -11.76
C GLY A 379 -0.59 4.33 -10.95
N TYR A 380 -0.02 4.73 -9.81
CA TYR A 380 0.60 3.78 -8.89
C TYR A 380 -0.49 2.98 -8.15
N PRO A 381 -0.55 1.64 -8.31
CA PRO A 381 -1.72 0.85 -7.91
C PRO A 381 -1.93 0.77 -6.39
N LEU A 382 -0.91 1.11 -5.60
CA LEU A 382 -0.96 1.12 -4.14
C LEU A 382 -0.87 2.54 -3.56
N ALA A 383 -1.16 3.56 -4.37
CA ALA A 383 -1.20 4.95 -3.90
C ALA A 383 -2.33 5.17 -2.89
N GLY A 384 -2.03 5.96 -1.86
CA GLY A 384 -2.99 6.47 -0.90
C GLY A 384 -2.95 8.01 -0.84
N GLY A 385 -3.75 8.57 0.05
CA GLY A 385 -3.82 10.01 0.34
C GLY A 385 -3.33 10.31 1.74
N ILE A 386 -4.24 10.75 2.61
CA ILE A 386 -3.96 11.13 4.01
C ILE A 386 -4.58 10.10 4.97
N ARG A 387 -3.81 9.67 5.97
CA ARG A 387 -4.28 8.79 7.04
C ARG A 387 -4.12 9.45 8.41
N ILE A 388 -5.20 9.44 9.19
CA ILE A 388 -5.30 10.13 10.47
C ILE A 388 -5.59 9.13 11.59
N VAL A 389 -4.79 9.26 12.64
CA VAL A 389 -4.92 8.67 13.98
C VAL A 389 -4.80 9.84 14.96
N ASP A 390 -5.30 9.68 16.17
CA ASP A 390 -5.18 10.68 17.25
C ASP A 390 -6.08 11.91 17.03
N ASN A 391 -5.98 12.90 17.91
CA ASN A 391 -6.98 13.96 18.03
C ASN A 391 -6.52 15.38 17.62
N GLY A 392 -7.50 16.28 17.45
CA GLY A 392 -7.27 17.72 17.30
C GLY A 392 -6.75 18.18 15.93
N HIS A 393 -6.67 17.28 14.95
CA HIS A 393 -6.06 17.57 13.65
C HIS A 393 -6.86 18.56 12.81
N VAL A 394 -6.11 19.35 12.04
CA VAL A 394 -6.62 20.15 10.94
C VAL A 394 -6.12 19.57 9.63
N ILE A 395 -7.04 19.18 8.75
CA ILE A 395 -6.75 18.65 7.42
C ILE A 395 -7.47 19.52 6.41
N GLN A 396 -6.77 20.46 5.78
CA GLN A 396 -7.43 21.43 4.92
C GLN A 396 -6.73 21.75 3.61
N ASN A 397 -7.52 22.09 2.59
CA ASN A 397 -6.99 22.62 1.33
C ASN A 397 -5.99 21.67 0.62
N ASN A 398 -6.05 20.36 0.89
CA ASN A 398 -5.23 19.36 0.23
C ASN A 398 -5.90 18.93 -1.09
N TYR A 399 -5.09 18.65 -2.11
CA TYR A 399 -5.52 18.11 -3.39
C TYR A 399 -5.00 16.68 -3.53
N ILE A 400 -5.92 15.72 -3.71
CA ILE A 400 -5.63 14.29 -3.78
C ILE A 400 -6.23 13.73 -5.07
N ASP A 401 -5.38 13.23 -5.95
CA ASP A 401 -5.78 12.62 -7.23
C ASP A 401 -5.20 11.22 -7.31
N GLY A 402 -6.07 10.22 -7.47
CA GLY A 402 -5.60 8.87 -7.74
C GLY A 402 -5.24 8.02 -6.52
N ALA A 403 -6.03 8.01 -5.45
CA ALA A 403 -5.86 6.96 -4.43
C ALA A 403 -6.36 5.62 -4.99
N ARG A 404 -5.47 4.62 -5.11
CA ARG A 404 -5.69 3.38 -5.91
C ARG A 404 -5.70 2.08 -5.12
N TYR A 405 -5.28 2.10 -3.85
CA TYR A 405 -5.20 0.87 -3.09
C TYR A 405 -6.61 0.33 -2.75
N LEU A 406 -7.09 -0.64 -3.53
CA LEU A 406 -8.43 -1.24 -3.41
C LEU A 406 -8.62 -2.07 -2.13
N SER A 407 -7.66 -2.97 -1.85
CA SER A 407 -7.82 -4.02 -0.83
C SER A 407 -7.35 -3.60 0.56
N THR A 408 -7.70 -2.38 0.98
CA THR A 408 -7.27 -1.84 2.27
C THR A 408 -8.28 -0.87 2.86
N THR A 409 -8.31 -0.80 4.18
CA THR A 409 -9.03 0.22 4.95
C THR A 409 -8.07 1.23 5.60
N HIS A 410 -6.78 1.15 5.26
CA HIS A 410 -5.74 2.04 5.76
C HIS A 410 -5.24 3.02 4.70
N HIS A 411 -5.75 2.96 3.48
CA HIS A 411 -5.41 3.90 2.40
C HIS A 411 -6.68 4.30 1.63
N GLY A 412 -6.68 5.54 1.18
CA GLY A 412 -7.78 6.21 0.49
C GLY A 412 -7.44 7.69 0.39
N GLY A 413 -8.36 8.51 -0.10
CA GLY A 413 -8.19 9.96 -0.17
C GLY A 413 -7.91 10.54 1.22
N ILE A 414 -8.89 10.48 2.13
CA ILE A 414 -8.68 10.76 3.56
C ILE A 414 -9.25 9.60 4.37
N VAL A 415 -8.43 9.06 5.28
CA VAL A 415 -8.76 7.91 6.13
C VAL A 415 -8.69 8.33 7.59
N LEU A 416 -9.81 8.20 8.30
CA LEU A 416 -9.88 8.24 9.76
C LEU A 416 -9.85 6.81 10.28
N LEU A 417 -8.80 6.45 11.00
CA LEU A 417 -8.71 5.11 11.59
C LEU A 417 -9.54 5.01 12.87
N GLY A 418 -10.18 3.85 13.08
CA GLY A 418 -10.69 3.49 14.39
C GLY A 418 -9.56 3.26 15.41
N SER A 419 -9.93 3.17 16.68
CA SER A 419 -9.00 3.00 17.81
C SER A 419 -9.12 1.63 18.48
N ASP A 420 -7.99 1.12 18.97
CA ASP A 420 -7.92 -0.04 19.86
C ASP A 420 -7.85 0.33 21.36
N GLY A 421 -8.07 1.61 21.68
CA GLY A 421 -8.07 2.15 23.04
C GLY A 421 -6.67 2.45 23.60
N ALA A 422 -5.66 2.57 22.73
CA ALA A 422 -4.32 2.98 23.10
C ALA A 422 -4.30 4.41 23.65
N GLY A 423 -3.51 4.63 24.71
CA GLY A 423 -3.31 5.94 25.31
C GLY A 423 -1.98 6.58 24.91
N ASP A 424 -1.60 7.62 25.65
CA ASP A 424 -0.32 8.31 25.46
C ASP A 424 0.88 7.40 25.73
N GLY A 425 1.84 7.40 24.82
CA GLY A 425 3.05 6.59 24.87
C GLY A 425 2.88 5.13 24.41
N ASP A 426 1.67 4.74 24.00
CA ASP A 426 1.39 3.41 23.44
C ASP A 426 1.60 3.37 21.92
N ASN A 427 1.95 2.19 21.40
CA ASN A 427 2.16 1.96 19.96
C ASN A 427 0.90 1.53 19.20
N GLY A 428 -0.25 1.46 19.87
CA GLY A 428 -1.55 1.18 19.25
C GLY A 428 -2.10 2.35 18.45
N TYR A 429 -3.42 2.41 18.30
CA TYR A 429 -4.11 3.51 17.61
C TYR A 429 -4.93 4.31 18.60
N GLN A 430 -4.51 5.56 18.84
CA GLN A 430 -5.22 6.52 19.67
C GLN A 430 -6.59 6.89 19.07
N GLN A 431 -7.50 7.38 19.91
CA GLN A 431 -8.84 7.78 19.50
C GLN A 431 -8.75 8.95 18.52
N VAL A 432 -9.31 8.76 17.32
CA VAL A 432 -9.56 9.87 16.41
C VAL A 432 -10.73 10.68 16.94
N GLU A 433 -10.45 11.91 17.36
CA GLU A 433 -11.48 12.86 17.81
C GLU A 433 -11.12 14.32 17.61
N ASN A 434 -12.12 15.20 17.55
CA ASN A 434 -11.93 16.64 17.38
C ASN A 434 -11.17 17.00 16.09
N VAL A 435 -11.41 16.26 15.00
CA VAL A 435 -10.69 16.42 13.74
C VAL A 435 -11.51 17.27 12.76
N HIS A 436 -10.87 18.26 12.15
CA HIS A 436 -11.46 19.15 11.15
C HIS A 436 -10.90 18.83 9.75
N ILE A 437 -11.79 18.51 8.80
CA ILE A 437 -11.47 18.20 7.41
C ILE A 437 -12.20 19.20 6.53
N ALA A 438 -11.50 20.19 5.97
CA ALA A 438 -12.15 21.28 5.24
C ALA A 438 -11.48 21.69 3.94
N HIS A 439 -12.27 22.09 2.93
CA HIS A 439 -11.74 22.62 1.66
C HIS A 439 -10.79 21.67 0.92
N ASN A 440 -10.84 20.35 1.16
CA ASN A 440 -10.02 19.40 0.41
C ASN A 440 -10.70 19.05 -0.92
N THR A 441 -9.91 18.72 -1.92
CA THR A 441 -10.39 18.16 -3.19
C THR A 441 -9.82 16.75 -3.34
N ILE A 442 -10.70 15.75 -3.40
CA ILE A 442 -10.36 14.35 -3.64
C ILE A 442 -11.02 13.94 -4.94
N VAL A 443 -10.22 13.57 -5.92
CA VAL A 443 -10.70 13.20 -7.26
C VAL A 443 -10.23 11.82 -7.63
N ASP A 444 -11.05 11.15 -8.46
CA ASP A 444 -10.64 9.95 -9.18
C ASP A 444 -9.99 8.93 -8.24
N SER A 445 -10.70 8.50 -7.20
CA SER A 445 -10.14 7.68 -6.12
C SER A 445 -11.02 6.46 -5.84
N VAL A 446 -10.40 5.30 -5.63
CA VAL A 446 -11.13 4.03 -5.37
C VAL A 446 -11.68 3.95 -3.95
N ASN A 447 -11.10 4.73 -3.05
CA ASN A 447 -11.58 4.95 -1.69
C ASN A 447 -11.41 6.44 -1.40
N SER A 448 -12.52 7.19 -1.25
CA SER A 448 -12.45 8.65 -1.10
C SER A 448 -12.33 9.09 0.36
N LEU A 449 -13.41 8.92 1.14
CA LEU A 449 -13.43 9.19 2.57
C LEU A 449 -13.68 7.88 3.33
N ASN A 450 -12.69 7.43 4.10
CA ASN A 450 -12.88 6.30 5.01
C ASN A 450 -13.08 6.84 6.42
N LEU A 451 -14.28 6.65 6.99
CA LEU A 451 -14.66 7.24 8.27
C LEU A 451 -14.38 6.35 9.49
N ASP A 452 -13.98 5.09 9.28
CA ASP A 452 -13.76 4.12 10.35
C ASP A 452 -12.80 3.00 9.88
N GLY A 453 -11.65 3.42 9.39
CA GLY A 453 -10.66 2.53 8.78
C GLY A 453 -9.99 1.61 9.81
N GLY A 454 -9.34 0.55 9.32
CA GLY A 454 -8.50 -0.34 10.13
C GLY A 454 -9.24 -1.37 11.00
N GLY A 455 -10.58 -1.43 10.96
CA GLY A 455 -11.36 -2.50 11.58
C GLY A 455 -11.21 -2.59 13.10
N LYS A 456 -11.12 -1.44 13.77
CA LYS A 456 -10.84 -1.36 15.20
C LYS A 456 -12.10 -1.33 16.06
N LYS A 457 -11.93 -1.54 17.36
CA LYS A 457 -13.05 -1.71 18.31
C LYS A 457 -13.86 -0.43 18.51
N THR A 458 -13.21 0.72 18.46
CA THR A 458 -13.84 2.03 18.67
C THR A 458 -13.77 2.84 17.38
N GLN A 459 -14.89 3.42 16.97
CA GLN A 459 -14.96 4.30 15.80
C GLN A 459 -14.48 5.72 16.13
N PRO A 460 -14.06 6.53 15.14
CA PRO A 460 -13.82 7.97 15.31
C PRO A 460 -15.03 8.70 15.90
N GLN A 461 -14.84 9.88 16.49
CA GLN A 461 -15.92 10.70 17.04
C GLN A 461 -15.64 12.20 16.95
N ASN A 462 -16.67 13.05 17.02
CA ASN A 462 -16.52 14.51 16.96
C ASN A 462 -15.65 14.98 15.78
N VAL A 463 -16.01 14.51 14.58
CA VAL A 463 -15.34 14.82 13.31
C VAL A 463 -16.15 15.88 12.55
N PHE A 464 -15.48 16.85 11.95
CA PHE A 464 -16.11 17.92 11.19
C PHE A 464 -15.62 17.87 9.74
N ILE A 465 -16.51 17.59 8.79
CA ILE A 465 -16.19 17.46 7.37
C ILE A 465 -16.94 18.54 6.59
N GLU A 466 -16.24 19.58 6.17
CA GLU A 466 -16.87 20.81 5.67
C GLU A 466 -16.30 21.29 4.33
N ASN A 467 -17.17 21.68 3.40
CA ASN A 467 -16.74 22.37 2.17
C ASN A 467 -15.68 21.60 1.35
N ASN A 468 -15.70 20.27 1.35
CA ASN A 468 -14.82 19.44 0.52
C ASN A 468 -15.48 19.09 -0.82
N ILE A 469 -14.67 18.83 -1.85
CA ILE A 469 -15.11 18.23 -3.11
C ILE A 469 -14.60 16.80 -3.18
N ILE A 470 -15.52 15.86 -3.32
CA ILE A 470 -15.25 14.48 -3.74
C ILE A 470 -15.84 14.30 -5.12
N GLU A 471 -15.00 14.06 -6.13
CA GLU A 471 -15.42 14.02 -7.53
C GLU A 471 -14.90 12.76 -8.23
N LYS A 472 -15.69 12.22 -9.17
CA LYS A 472 -15.30 11.01 -9.92
C LYS A 472 -14.85 9.87 -8.99
N ALA A 473 -15.49 9.70 -7.83
CA ALA A 473 -15.14 8.59 -6.94
C ALA A 473 -15.43 7.26 -7.66
N ILE A 474 -14.37 6.48 -7.87
CA ILE A 474 -14.40 5.19 -8.56
C ILE A 474 -15.15 4.16 -7.71
N GLY A 475 -14.79 4.11 -6.42
CA GLY A 475 -15.46 3.31 -5.42
C GLY A 475 -16.39 4.14 -4.54
N PRO A 476 -16.72 3.65 -3.34
CA PRO A 476 -17.63 4.35 -2.44
C PRO A 476 -17.05 5.71 -1.99
N ILE A 477 -17.89 6.74 -1.98
CA ILE A 477 -17.55 8.05 -1.40
C ILE A 477 -17.23 7.86 0.08
N PHE A 478 -18.11 7.17 0.83
CA PHE A 478 -17.91 6.79 2.23
C PHE A 478 -17.57 5.31 2.38
N LYS A 479 -16.35 5.02 2.82
CA LYS A 479 -15.83 3.68 3.07
C LYS A 479 -15.85 3.34 4.56
N SER A 480 -15.97 2.04 4.88
CA SER A 480 -16.08 1.51 6.24
C SER A 480 -17.30 2.07 6.99
N SER A 481 -18.44 2.09 6.30
CA SER A 481 -19.68 2.76 6.75
C SER A 481 -20.61 1.91 7.63
N ASP A 482 -20.24 0.66 7.97
CA ASP A 482 -21.09 -0.30 8.69
C ASP A 482 -21.62 0.20 10.04
N ARG A 483 -20.83 1.01 10.76
CA ARG A 483 -21.22 1.59 12.06
C ARG A 483 -21.91 2.95 11.95
N GLY A 484 -22.16 3.41 10.72
CA GLY A 484 -22.79 4.68 10.42
C GLY A 484 -21.82 5.86 10.52
N LEU A 485 -22.39 7.05 10.69
CA LEU A 485 -21.61 8.27 10.88
C LEU A 485 -20.90 8.24 12.24
N PRO A 486 -19.62 8.68 12.31
CA PRO A 486 -18.95 8.95 13.58
C PRO A 486 -19.84 9.79 14.53
N PRO A 487 -20.00 9.42 15.82
CA PRO A 487 -20.89 10.10 16.74
C PRO A 487 -20.44 11.54 16.98
N ASN A 488 -21.40 12.43 17.25
CA ASN A 488 -21.18 13.87 17.47
C ASN A 488 -20.46 14.58 16.33
N SER A 489 -20.56 14.05 15.10
CA SER A 489 -19.87 14.59 13.93
C SER A 489 -20.81 15.36 13.02
N GLU A 490 -20.27 16.32 12.29
CA GLU A 490 -21.00 17.18 11.35
C GLU A 490 -20.39 17.06 9.95
N ILE A 491 -21.23 16.89 8.93
CA ILE A 491 -20.83 16.80 7.53
C ILE A 491 -21.71 17.75 6.73
N LEU A 492 -21.14 18.87 6.28
CA LEU A 492 -21.89 19.99 5.72
C LEU A 492 -21.14 20.73 4.60
N GLY A 493 -21.89 21.34 3.68
CA GLY A 493 -21.35 22.15 2.59
C GLY A 493 -20.49 21.38 1.59
N ASN A 494 -20.46 20.05 1.61
CA ASN A 494 -19.61 19.26 0.71
C ASN A 494 -20.32 19.00 -0.63
N ILE A 495 -19.52 18.75 -1.66
CA ILE A 495 -19.97 18.22 -2.95
C ILE A 495 -19.46 16.78 -3.08
N PHE A 496 -20.38 15.85 -3.34
CA PHE A 496 -20.09 14.43 -3.48
C PHE A 496 -20.58 13.91 -4.84
N SER A 497 -19.68 13.34 -5.62
CA SER A 497 -19.95 12.76 -6.94
C SER A 497 -19.09 11.50 -7.15
N GLY A 498 -19.74 10.40 -7.55
CA GLY A 498 -19.08 9.12 -7.74
C GLY A 498 -20.04 7.96 -8.02
N ASN A 499 -19.47 6.79 -8.24
CA ASN A 499 -20.22 5.57 -8.63
C ASN A 499 -21.07 5.02 -7.49
N GLN A 500 -20.60 5.15 -6.25
CA GLN A 500 -21.25 4.59 -5.08
C GLN A 500 -21.21 5.58 -3.91
N PHE A 501 -22.33 5.78 -3.23
CA PHE A 501 -22.41 6.69 -2.09
C PHE A 501 -21.67 6.15 -0.85
N ALA A 502 -21.92 4.89 -0.47
CA ALA A 502 -21.28 4.25 0.68
C ALA A 502 -21.13 2.74 0.46
N ASP A 503 -20.19 2.09 1.15
CA ASP A 503 -19.95 0.64 1.04
C ASP A 503 -20.93 -0.25 1.80
N SER A 504 -21.82 0.33 2.60
CA SER A 504 -22.97 -0.34 3.21
C SER A 504 -24.11 0.63 3.52
N ASP A 505 -25.23 0.10 4.04
CA ASP A 505 -26.43 0.87 4.40
C ASP A 505 -26.31 1.66 5.71
N GLY A 506 -25.15 1.61 6.38
CA GLY A 506 -24.93 2.29 7.66
C GLY A 506 -24.96 3.81 7.56
N ILE A 507 -24.59 4.37 6.40
CA ILE A 507 -24.74 5.78 6.05
C ILE A 507 -25.66 5.88 4.84
N LYS A 508 -26.68 6.74 4.91
CA LYS A 508 -27.65 6.94 3.82
C LYS A 508 -27.57 8.36 3.30
N GLN A 509 -27.62 8.53 1.99
CA GLN A 509 -27.60 9.84 1.33
C GLN A 509 -28.69 10.78 1.88
N SER A 510 -29.88 10.24 2.20
CA SER A 510 -30.98 11.01 2.80
C SER A 510 -30.66 11.65 4.16
N GLN A 511 -29.66 11.12 4.89
CA GLN A 511 -29.21 11.71 6.17
C GLN A 511 -28.40 12.98 5.96
N LEU A 512 -27.77 13.16 4.79
CA LEU A 512 -26.82 14.24 4.48
C LEU A 512 -27.33 15.23 3.42
N ALA A 513 -28.41 14.88 2.68
CA ALA A 513 -28.92 15.62 1.52
C ALA A 513 -29.42 17.05 1.79
N SER A 514 -29.75 17.41 3.03
CA SER A 514 -30.19 18.77 3.36
C SER A 514 -29.04 19.76 3.54
N GLN A 515 -27.81 19.27 3.71
CA GLN A 515 -26.63 20.08 4.03
C GLN A 515 -25.49 19.89 3.02
N ASN A 516 -25.60 18.96 2.07
CA ASN A 516 -24.55 18.64 1.10
C ASN A 516 -25.15 18.48 -0.31
N SER A 517 -24.31 18.69 -1.32
CA SER A 517 -24.65 18.45 -2.72
C SER A 517 -24.22 17.06 -3.16
N PHE A 518 -25.07 16.39 -3.94
CA PHE A 518 -24.84 15.05 -4.50
C PHE A 518 -24.85 15.10 -6.02
N ALA A 519 -24.13 16.05 -6.57
CA ALA A 519 -23.98 16.29 -8.00
C ALA A 519 -22.51 16.58 -8.31
N SER A 520 -22.10 16.39 -9.55
CA SER A 520 -20.74 16.71 -9.97
C SER A 520 -20.44 18.20 -9.79
N ALA A 521 -19.23 18.49 -9.34
CA ALA A 521 -18.61 19.82 -9.42
C ALA A 521 -18.11 20.14 -10.85
N GLU A 522 -18.26 19.22 -11.81
CA GLU A 522 -17.85 19.41 -13.22
C GLU A 522 -16.40 19.87 -13.32
N LEU A 523 -15.50 19.27 -12.52
CA LEU A 523 -14.08 19.54 -12.60
C LEU A 523 -13.50 18.86 -13.85
N GLU A 524 -12.72 19.61 -14.61
CA GLU A 524 -12.10 19.13 -15.86
C GLU A 524 -10.58 19.02 -15.70
N ARG A 525 -9.99 17.95 -16.25
CA ARG A 525 -8.53 17.77 -16.21
C ARG A 525 -7.86 18.78 -17.15
N ASN A 526 -6.96 19.58 -16.62
CA ASN A 526 -6.20 20.57 -17.39
C ASN A 526 -5.08 19.90 -18.23
N THR A 527 -5.46 19.33 -19.37
CA THR A 527 -4.55 18.54 -20.24
C THR A 527 -3.44 19.35 -20.92
N GLN A 528 -3.56 20.69 -20.96
CA GLN A 528 -2.54 21.58 -21.53
C GLN A 528 -1.64 22.24 -20.48
N GLY A 529 -1.83 21.94 -19.19
CA GLY A 529 -1.11 22.59 -18.10
C GLY A 529 -0.60 21.61 -17.05
N ASP A 530 -1.06 21.79 -15.81
CA ASP A 530 -0.61 21.03 -14.64
C ASP A 530 -1.27 19.64 -14.48
N HIS A 531 -2.15 19.26 -15.41
CA HIS A 531 -2.89 17.99 -15.41
C HIS A 531 -3.78 17.77 -14.18
N LEU A 532 -4.07 18.82 -13.40
CA LEU A 532 -5.00 18.75 -12.28
C LEU A 532 -6.45 18.87 -12.77
N TYR A 533 -7.39 18.29 -12.03
CA TYR A 533 -8.82 18.56 -12.17
C TYR A 533 -9.14 19.93 -11.57
N ARG A 534 -9.67 20.84 -12.40
CA ARG A 534 -9.84 22.24 -12.04
C ARG A 534 -11.25 22.74 -12.29
N PRO A 535 -11.70 23.75 -11.52
CA PRO A 535 -12.89 24.51 -11.86
C PRO A 535 -12.76 25.19 -13.23
N THR A 536 -13.77 25.07 -14.08
CA THR A 536 -13.84 25.72 -15.40
C THR A 536 -15.00 26.71 -15.47
N ALA A 537 -15.32 27.18 -16.67
CA ALA A 537 -16.54 27.95 -16.90
C ALA A 537 -17.82 27.11 -16.74
N ASN A 538 -17.73 25.78 -16.78
CA ASN A 538 -18.84 24.86 -16.65
C ASN A 538 -19.11 24.45 -15.19
N THR A 539 -18.12 24.62 -14.31
CA THR A 539 -18.26 24.35 -12.87
C THR A 539 -19.41 25.17 -12.27
N PRO A 540 -20.31 24.55 -11.49
CA PRO A 540 -21.37 25.25 -10.79
C PRO A 540 -20.80 26.21 -9.74
N ASN A 541 -21.67 27.01 -9.12
CA ASN A 541 -21.25 27.88 -8.02
C ASN A 541 -20.69 27.03 -6.86
N LEU A 542 -19.46 27.33 -6.47
CA LEU A 542 -18.74 26.68 -5.38
C LEU A 542 -18.69 27.54 -4.10
N ASP A 543 -19.52 28.57 -3.95
CA ASP A 543 -19.57 29.37 -2.71
C ASP A 543 -19.67 28.46 -1.47
N ALA A 544 -18.72 28.57 -0.54
CA ALA A 544 -18.68 27.75 0.65
C ALA A 544 -19.77 28.15 1.64
N THR A 545 -20.25 27.17 2.41
CA THR A 545 -21.16 27.48 3.52
C THR A 545 -20.34 27.91 4.73
N LEU A 546 -20.51 29.16 5.16
CA LEU A 546 -19.86 29.69 6.36
C LEU A 546 -20.61 29.22 7.61
N HIS A 547 -20.08 28.23 8.31
CA HIS A 547 -20.57 27.85 9.64
C HIS A 547 -19.69 28.45 10.75
N VAL A 548 -20.27 29.40 11.48
CA VAL A 548 -19.61 30.19 12.54
C VAL A 548 -19.55 29.42 13.88
N THR A 549 -19.92 28.14 13.90
CA THR A 549 -20.23 27.43 15.15
C THR A 549 -19.01 26.95 15.93
N ARG A 550 -17.81 26.88 15.34
CA ARG A 550 -16.56 26.53 16.05
C ARG A 550 -15.36 27.35 15.55
N ASN A 551 -14.43 27.65 16.46
CA ASN A 551 -13.22 28.45 16.22
C ASN A 551 -12.20 27.68 15.34
N PHE A 552 -12.51 27.49 14.07
CA PHE A 552 -11.58 26.98 13.07
C PHE A 552 -11.08 28.12 12.19
N THR A 553 -9.79 28.16 11.89
CA THR A 553 -9.20 29.18 11.02
C THR A 553 -9.15 28.65 9.60
N ALA A 554 -10.01 29.16 8.73
CA ALA A 554 -10.01 28.83 7.31
C ALA A 554 -8.64 29.10 6.66
N PRO A 555 -8.26 28.35 5.60
CA PRO A 555 -6.98 28.54 4.94
C PRO A 555 -6.89 29.94 4.34
N THR A 556 -5.76 30.61 4.53
CA THR A 556 -5.53 31.96 3.97
C THR A 556 -5.29 31.90 2.47
N TYR A 557 -4.56 30.88 2.01
CA TYR A 557 -4.24 30.66 0.61
C TYR A 557 -4.93 29.39 0.11
N ASP A 558 -5.32 29.38 -1.16
CA ASP A 558 -5.76 28.17 -1.84
C ASP A 558 -4.55 27.33 -2.28
N MET A 559 -4.83 26.21 -2.98
CA MET A 559 -3.78 25.26 -3.35
C MET A 559 -2.77 25.84 -4.35
N ASP A 560 -3.15 26.88 -5.08
CA ASP A 560 -2.31 27.60 -6.04
C ASP A 560 -1.52 28.75 -5.39
N GLY A 561 -1.61 28.91 -4.07
CA GLY A 561 -0.97 29.99 -3.32
C GLY A 561 -1.64 31.35 -3.57
N GLN A 562 -2.88 31.36 -4.04
CA GLN A 562 -3.67 32.57 -4.24
C GLN A 562 -4.43 32.89 -2.94
N LEU A 563 -4.55 34.18 -2.60
CA LEU A 563 -5.31 34.58 -1.41
C LEU A 563 -6.77 34.20 -1.61
N ARG A 564 -7.35 33.48 -0.64
CA ARG A 564 -8.76 33.13 -0.67
C ARG A 564 -9.64 34.36 -0.47
N SER A 565 -10.77 34.43 -1.15
CA SER A 565 -11.68 35.56 -1.03
C SER A 565 -12.47 35.52 0.29
N ALA A 566 -13.12 36.63 0.64
CA ALA A 566 -13.96 36.68 1.83
C ALA A 566 -15.19 35.76 1.73
N MET A 567 -15.67 35.50 0.51
CA MET A 567 -16.66 34.45 0.21
C MET A 567 -15.91 33.28 -0.43
N THR A 568 -15.13 32.57 0.39
CA THR A 568 -14.31 31.40 -0.02
C THR A 568 -15.14 30.32 -0.72
N THR A 569 -14.49 29.47 -1.52
CA THR A 569 -15.14 28.34 -2.22
C THR A 569 -14.97 26.98 -1.53
N ILE A 570 -15.81 26.02 -1.89
CA ILE A 570 -15.68 24.58 -1.59
C ILE A 570 -14.46 24.04 -2.36
N GLY A 571 -13.71 23.15 -1.72
CA GLY A 571 -12.52 22.51 -2.31
C GLY A 571 -11.24 23.36 -2.26
N ALA A 572 -10.16 22.76 -2.74
CA ALA A 572 -8.80 23.24 -2.56
C ALA A 572 -8.41 24.39 -3.51
N ASP A 573 -9.10 24.51 -4.65
CA ASP A 573 -8.89 25.52 -5.69
C ASP A 573 -10.02 26.56 -5.61
N GLU A 574 -9.67 27.84 -5.46
CA GLU A 574 -10.63 28.93 -5.62
C GLU A 574 -10.41 29.56 -6.99
N ARG A 575 -11.44 29.55 -7.84
CA ARG A 575 -11.35 30.11 -9.19
C ARG A 575 -11.00 31.59 -9.14
N ASN A 576 -9.72 31.89 -9.34
CA ASN A 576 -9.16 33.23 -9.24
C ASN A 576 -8.23 33.49 -10.44
N ALA A 577 -8.35 34.68 -11.04
CA ALA A 577 -7.58 35.09 -12.21
C ALA A 577 -6.16 35.61 -11.88
N THR A 578 -5.80 35.69 -10.58
CA THR A 578 -4.44 36.07 -10.15
C THR A 578 -3.41 35.02 -10.58
N THR A 579 -2.13 35.38 -10.58
CA THR A 579 -1.07 34.43 -10.93
C THR A 579 -0.94 33.35 -9.86
N ARG A 580 -0.98 32.08 -10.27
CA ARG A 580 -0.67 30.94 -9.40
C ARG A 580 0.81 31.00 -9.00
N THR A 581 1.08 30.91 -7.70
CA THR A 581 2.45 30.96 -7.14
C THR A 581 2.92 29.61 -6.60
N VAL A 582 1.98 28.69 -6.41
CA VAL A 582 2.20 27.30 -6.03
C VAL A 582 1.62 26.40 -7.12
N ALA A 583 2.29 25.28 -7.36
CA ALA A 583 1.87 24.20 -8.23
C ALA A 583 2.45 22.89 -7.65
N PRO A 584 1.97 21.71 -8.10
CA PRO A 584 2.62 20.45 -7.76
C PRO A 584 4.12 20.51 -8.07
N LEU A 585 4.93 20.28 -7.05
CA LEU A 585 6.38 20.38 -7.15
C LEU A 585 6.92 19.31 -8.09
N THR A 586 7.91 19.70 -8.86
CA THR A 586 8.71 18.83 -9.72
C THR A 586 10.18 18.97 -9.35
N TYR A 587 11.05 18.13 -9.91
CA TYR A 587 12.48 18.14 -9.60
C TYR A 587 13.16 19.52 -9.79
N LYS A 588 12.66 20.37 -10.69
CA LYS A 588 13.20 21.73 -10.90
C LYS A 588 12.92 22.70 -9.74
N ASP A 589 11.91 22.42 -8.91
CA ASP A 589 11.36 23.34 -7.92
C ASP A 589 11.93 23.14 -6.49
N VAL A 590 12.76 22.10 -6.33
CA VAL A 590 13.32 21.62 -5.05
C VAL A 590 14.80 21.21 -5.20
N GLY A 591 15.44 20.88 -4.09
CA GLY A 591 16.86 20.53 -4.04
C GLY A 591 17.76 21.77 -4.09
N PRO A 592 19.07 21.58 -4.35
CA PRO A 592 20.03 22.68 -4.33
C PRO A 592 19.67 23.79 -5.31
N VAL A 593 19.78 25.03 -4.87
CA VAL A 593 19.53 26.25 -5.65
C VAL A 593 20.80 26.74 -6.33
N THR A 594 21.95 26.60 -5.67
CA THR A 594 23.26 27.13 -6.13
C THR A 594 23.95 26.24 -7.15
N TYR A 595 23.55 24.98 -7.24
CA TYR A 595 23.95 24.04 -8.28
C TYR A 595 22.77 23.14 -8.67
N ARG A 596 22.97 22.29 -9.68
CA ARG A 596 22.03 21.22 -10.03
C ARG A 596 22.80 19.94 -10.28
N VAL A 597 22.24 18.82 -9.85
CA VAL A 597 22.63 17.49 -10.29
C VAL A 597 21.59 17.01 -11.30
N THR A 598 21.96 16.05 -12.15
CA THR A 598 20.97 15.36 -12.98
C THR A 598 19.96 14.67 -12.06
N LYS A 599 18.66 14.70 -12.41
CA LYS A 599 17.61 14.02 -11.63
C LYS A 599 18.02 12.58 -11.37
N PRO A 600 18.19 12.15 -10.11
CA PRO A 600 18.53 10.77 -9.79
C PRO A 600 17.51 9.80 -10.37
N SER A 601 18.01 8.74 -11.03
CA SER A 601 17.17 7.72 -11.64
C SER A 601 16.40 6.93 -10.59
N PRO A 602 15.13 6.57 -10.85
CA PRO A 602 14.40 5.67 -9.97
C PRO A 602 14.96 4.25 -10.03
N ILE A 603 14.85 3.55 -8.90
CA ILE A 603 15.24 2.15 -8.79
C ILE A 603 14.20 1.25 -9.46
N VAL A 604 12.91 1.52 -9.22
CA VAL A 604 11.80 0.86 -9.92
C VAL A 604 11.39 1.75 -11.09
N VAL A 605 11.51 1.23 -12.30
CA VAL A 605 11.11 1.89 -13.55
C VAL A 605 9.94 1.16 -14.18
N THR A 606 9.20 1.84 -15.06
CA THR A 606 8.15 1.25 -15.88
C THR A 606 8.56 1.27 -17.34
N ALA A 607 8.28 0.19 -18.06
CA ALA A 607 8.26 0.23 -19.52
C ALA A 607 7.13 1.17 -19.97
N ASP A 608 7.37 1.87 -21.08
CA ASP A 608 6.37 2.76 -21.67
C ASP A 608 5.27 1.92 -22.32
N ILE A 609 4.05 2.03 -21.79
CA ILE A 609 2.84 1.44 -22.36
C ILE A 609 1.95 2.60 -22.73
N LYS A 610 1.72 2.78 -24.03
CA LYS A 610 0.90 3.88 -24.51
C LYS A 610 -0.56 3.63 -24.19
N ASN A 611 -1.28 4.71 -23.88
CA ASN A 611 -2.70 4.69 -23.57
C ASN A 611 -3.07 3.58 -22.55
N SER A 612 -2.26 3.43 -21.50
CA SER A 612 -2.42 2.37 -20.50
C SER A 612 -3.65 2.50 -19.62
N THR A 613 -4.28 3.68 -19.60
CA THR A 613 -5.55 3.97 -18.90
C THR A 613 -6.76 3.97 -19.84
N PHE A 614 -6.57 3.76 -21.15
CA PHE A 614 -7.64 3.82 -22.15
C PHE A 614 -8.44 5.14 -22.21
N ASP A 615 -7.95 6.22 -21.60
CA ASP A 615 -8.55 7.55 -21.65
C ASP A 615 -8.65 8.11 -23.08
N ASN A 616 -7.89 7.54 -24.02
CA ASN A 616 -7.96 7.84 -25.44
C ASN A 616 -8.49 6.66 -26.27
N TRP A 617 -9.58 6.06 -25.80
CA TRP A 617 -10.25 4.92 -26.47
C TRP A 617 -9.29 3.75 -26.65
N LEU A 618 -9.22 3.16 -27.85
CA LEU A 618 -8.35 2.04 -28.20
C LEU A 618 -7.08 2.49 -28.94
N GLU A 619 -6.72 3.78 -28.93
CA GLU A 619 -5.49 4.25 -29.58
C GLU A 619 -4.27 3.51 -29.03
N ASP A 620 -3.29 3.25 -29.92
CA ASP A 620 -2.06 2.46 -29.67
C ASP A 620 -2.24 0.95 -29.37
N TRP A 621 -3.47 0.45 -29.26
CA TRP A 621 -3.74 -0.98 -29.04
C TRP A 621 -4.29 -1.67 -30.30
N GLN A 622 -3.84 -2.88 -30.57
CA GLN A 622 -4.28 -3.69 -31.72
C GLN A 622 -5.03 -4.93 -31.26
N GLY A 623 -6.07 -5.35 -31.99
CA GLY A 623 -6.83 -6.54 -31.60
C GLY A 623 -8.24 -6.57 -32.14
N GLN A 624 -9.11 -7.34 -31.48
CA GLN A 624 -10.52 -7.51 -31.85
C GLN A 624 -11.40 -7.65 -30.60
N GLY A 625 -12.68 -7.32 -30.75
CA GLY A 625 -13.67 -7.46 -29.67
C GLY A 625 -13.52 -6.45 -28.53
N GLY A 626 -12.64 -5.44 -28.67
CA GLY A 626 -12.46 -4.37 -27.70
C GLY A 626 -13.31 -3.14 -27.97
N TYR A 627 -13.77 -2.51 -26.90
CA TYR A 627 -14.43 -1.19 -26.85
C TYR A 627 -14.16 -0.54 -25.48
N THR A 628 -14.38 0.77 -25.33
CA THR A 628 -14.26 1.41 -24.01
C THR A 628 -15.62 1.68 -23.38
N VAL A 629 -15.66 1.63 -22.05
CA VAL A 629 -16.82 2.00 -21.22
C VAL A 629 -16.47 3.19 -20.34
N THR A 630 -17.50 3.89 -19.83
CA THR A 630 -17.36 5.07 -18.96
C THR A 630 -18.34 5.00 -17.78
N GLY A 631 -18.15 5.84 -16.77
CA GLY A 631 -19.07 5.94 -15.63
C GLY A 631 -18.94 4.73 -14.69
N ALA A 632 -20.06 4.20 -14.19
CA ALA A 632 -20.05 3.15 -13.17
C ALA A 632 -19.44 1.80 -13.62
N GLU A 633 -19.36 1.56 -14.92
CA GLU A 633 -18.72 0.34 -15.47
C GLU A 633 -17.20 0.51 -15.64
N ALA A 634 -16.71 1.75 -15.74
CA ALA A 634 -15.29 2.04 -15.86
C ALA A 634 -14.62 2.01 -14.47
N PHE A 635 -13.35 1.60 -14.46
CA PHE A 635 -12.49 1.76 -13.30
C PHE A 635 -12.15 3.23 -13.11
N SER A 636 -11.45 3.89 -14.04
CA SER A 636 -11.22 5.33 -14.00
C SER A 636 -11.48 5.91 -15.38
N GLY A 637 -12.08 7.10 -15.47
CA GLY A 637 -12.30 7.78 -16.77
C GLY A 637 -13.00 6.89 -17.82
N GLN A 638 -12.18 6.32 -18.72
CA GLN A 638 -12.57 5.26 -19.65
C GLN A 638 -11.83 3.95 -19.34
N THR A 639 -12.48 2.81 -19.59
CA THR A 639 -11.86 1.50 -19.38
C THR A 639 -12.05 0.59 -20.57
N LEU A 640 -11.04 -0.20 -20.94
CA LEU A 640 -11.18 -1.24 -21.97
C LEU A 640 -12.11 -2.35 -21.47
N THR A 641 -13.06 -2.75 -22.31
CA THR A 641 -13.84 -3.98 -22.17
C THR A 641 -13.74 -4.83 -23.44
N LEU A 642 -13.60 -6.13 -23.26
CA LEU A 642 -13.55 -7.15 -24.31
C LEU A 642 -14.81 -8.00 -24.27
N SER A 643 -15.29 -8.40 -25.46
CA SER A 643 -16.35 -9.41 -25.68
C SER A 643 -15.97 -10.36 -26.82
N ASP A 644 -16.77 -11.39 -27.06
CA ASP A 644 -16.64 -12.27 -28.24
C ASP A 644 -15.27 -12.96 -28.36
N ASN A 645 -14.72 -13.43 -27.22
CA ASN A 645 -13.34 -13.93 -27.11
C ASN A 645 -12.28 -12.92 -27.60
N GLY A 646 -12.57 -11.62 -27.41
CA GLY A 646 -11.73 -10.51 -27.80
C GLY A 646 -10.39 -10.50 -27.07
N PHE A 647 -9.43 -9.82 -27.70
CA PHE A 647 -8.11 -9.55 -27.18
C PHE A 647 -7.58 -8.24 -27.76
N MET A 648 -6.73 -7.56 -27.01
CA MET A 648 -5.97 -6.39 -27.42
C MET A 648 -4.51 -6.59 -27.02
N HIS A 649 -3.57 -6.11 -27.83
CA HIS A 649 -2.14 -6.23 -27.58
C HIS A 649 -1.38 -4.97 -28.00
N GLN A 650 -0.19 -4.80 -27.41
CA GLN A 650 0.76 -3.74 -27.71
C GLN A 650 2.18 -4.29 -27.56
N ASP A 651 3.04 -4.00 -28.53
CA ASP A 651 4.48 -4.24 -28.39
C ASP A 651 5.10 -3.12 -27.56
N ILE A 652 5.85 -3.49 -26.53
CA ILE A 652 6.48 -2.55 -25.61
C ILE A 652 7.98 -2.79 -25.56
N THR A 653 8.75 -1.71 -25.44
CA THR A 653 10.19 -1.79 -25.23
C THR A 653 10.48 -2.16 -23.79
N VAL A 654 11.33 -3.15 -23.59
CA VAL A 654 11.76 -3.63 -22.28
C VAL A 654 13.29 -3.71 -22.23
N MET A 655 13.84 -3.68 -21.02
CA MET A 655 15.26 -3.93 -20.83
C MET A 655 15.55 -5.43 -20.95
N PRO A 656 16.54 -5.84 -21.77
CA PRO A 656 16.99 -7.23 -21.80
C PRO A 656 17.53 -7.68 -20.46
N ASN A 657 17.30 -8.94 -20.14
CA ASN A 657 17.79 -9.65 -18.96
C ASN A 657 17.30 -9.03 -17.65
N HIS A 658 16.03 -8.64 -17.59
CA HIS A 658 15.42 -8.04 -16.42
C HIS A 658 14.15 -8.79 -16.02
N HIS A 659 13.90 -8.79 -14.72
CA HIS A 659 12.65 -9.29 -14.15
C HIS A 659 11.61 -8.17 -14.15
N TYR A 660 10.42 -8.42 -14.71
CA TYR A 660 9.31 -7.49 -14.76
C TYR A 660 8.08 -8.06 -14.05
N GLU A 661 7.23 -7.17 -13.55
CA GLU A 661 5.84 -7.46 -13.17
C GLU A 661 4.91 -6.65 -14.06
N LEU A 662 4.18 -7.34 -14.94
CA LEU A 662 3.03 -6.78 -15.68
C LEU A 662 1.81 -6.77 -14.75
N SER A 663 1.07 -5.68 -14.71
CA SER A 663 -0.08 -5.52 -13.82
C SER A 663 -1.20 -4.71 -14.46
N ALA A 664 -2.42 -4.94 -13.98
CA ALA A 664 -3.63 -4.24 -14.43
C ALA A 664 -4.72 -4.31 -13.35
N PHE A 665 -5.65 -3.36 -13.36
CA PHE A 665 -6.95 -3.55 -12.73
C PHE A 665 -7.87 -4.30 -13.70
N VAL A 666 -8.48 -5.38 -13.23
CA VAL A 666 -9.30 -6.26 -14.07
C VAL A 666 -10.67 -6.56 -13.46
N LYS A 667 -11.67 -6.78 -14.32
CA LYS A 667 -13.02 -7.24 -13.99
C LYS A 667 -13.47 -8.29 -15.01
N GLY A 668 -14.31 -9.24 -14.62
CA GLY A 668 -14.77 -10.32 -15.51
C GLY A 668 -13.71 -11.41 -15.75
N ASN A 669 -13.84 -12.13 -16.87
CA ASN A 669 -13.04 -13.30 -17.23
C ASN A 669 -11.78 -12.89 -17.99
N TYR A 670 -10.76 -12.47 -17.24
CA TYR A 670 -9.56 -11.86 -17.81
C TYR A 670 -8.46 -12.90 -18.06
N LYS A 671 -7.63 -12.61 -19.07
CA LYS A 671 -6.30 -13.15 -19.32
C LYS A 671 -5.36 -11.97 -19.52
N LEU A 672 -4.34 -11.86 -18.67
CA LEU A 672 -3.25 -10.89 -18.79
C LEU A 672 -1.98 -11.67 -19.14
N SER A 673 -1.30 -11.32 -20.23
CA SER A 673 -0.13 -12.07 -20.68
C SER A 673 0.95 -11.22 -21.30
N VAL A 674 2.15 -11.80 -21.29
CA VAL A 674 3.28 -11.44 -22.14
C VAL A 674 3.48 -12.62 -23.08
N ASP A 675 3.25 -12.42 -24.37
CA ASP A 675 3.06 -13.51 -25.32
C ASP A 675 4.29 -14.44 -25.39
N GLY A 676 4.03 -15.74 -25.25
CA GLY A 676 5.07 -16.77 -25.24
C GLY A 676 5.95 -16.81 -23.98
N ILE A 677 5.77 -15.90 -23.02
CA ILE A 677 6.60 -15.81 -21.81
C ILE A 677 5.81 -16.16 -20.55
N ALA A 678 4.74 -15.42 -20.26
CA ALA A 678 3.99 -15.58 -19.02
C ALA A 678 2.53 -15.18 -19.19
N SER A 679 1.63 -15.79 -18.41
CA SER A 679 0.23 -15.40 -18.39
C SER A 679 -0.42 -15.70 -17.05
N THR A 680 -1.40 -14.91 -16.68
CA THR A 680 -2.36 -15.24 -15.62
C THR A 680 -3.77 -15.02 -16.15
N LYS A 681 -4.72 -15.78 -15.62
CA LYS A 681 -6.14 -15.66 -15.97
C LYS A 681 -7.01 -15.87 -14.73
N GLY A 682 -8.23 -15.38 -14.77
CA GLY A 682 -9.20 -15.62 -13.72
C GLY A 682 -10.55 -14.97 -14.01
N ASP A 683 -11.43 -15.06 -13.03
CA ASP A 683 -12.77 -14.48 -13.09
C ASP A 683 -12.97 -13.58 -11.86
N VAL A 684 -13.14 -12.28 -12.11
CA VAL A 684 -13.42 -11.26 -11.09
C VAL A 684 -14.90 -10.90 -11.16
N LYS A 685 -15.67 -11.46 -10.21
CA LYS A 685 -17.11 -11.24 -10.07
C LYS A 685 -17.41 -10.06 -9.14
N GLY A 686 -18.59 -9.48 -9.31
CA GLY A 686 -19.08 -8.35 -8.51
C GLY A 686 -18.83 -7.00 -9.16
N GLU A 687 -19.03 -5.93 -8.41
CA GLU A 687 -18.94 -4.56 -8.94
C GLU A 687 -17.49 -4.03 -8.98
N GLN A 688 -16.64 -4.52 -8.07
CA GLN A 688 -15.29 -4.01 -7.87
C GLN A 688 -14.27 -4.68 -8.78
N TYR A 689 -13.38 -3.87 -9.35
CA TYR A 689 -12.16 -4.34 -10.02
C TYR A 689 -11.21 -5.01 -9.03
N LYS A 690 -10.27 -5.80 -9.54
CA LYS A 690 -9.17 -6.38 -8.78
C LYS A 690 -7.84 -6.03 -9.44
N TRP A 691 -6.85 -5.64 -8.67
CA TRP A 691 -5.49 -5.51 -9.17
C TRP A 691 -4.82 -6.89 -9.28
N VAL A 692 -4.28 -7.21 -10.44
CA VAL A 692 -3.63 -8.50 -10.75
C VAL A 692 -2.25 -8.28 -11.35
N ARG A 693 -1.40 -9.31 -11.25
CA ARG A 693 0.00 -9.24 -11.67
C ARG A 693 0.47 -10.54 -12.33
N VAL A 694 1.41 -10.39 -13.26
CA VAL A 694 2.10 -11.45 -13.99
C VAL A 694 3.60 -11.16 -13.93
N PRO A 695 4.38 -11.89 -13.12
CA PRO A 695 5.84 -11.80 -13.17
C PRO A 695 6.36 -12.47 -14.45
N PHE A 696 7.40 -11.90 -15.05
CA PHE A 696 8.07 -12.47 -16.22
C PHE A 696 9.53 -12.00 -16.32
N ASP A 697 10.38 -12.80 -16.96
CA ASP A 697 11.76 -12.43 -17.26
C ASP A 697 11.90 -12.17 -18.77
N THR A 698 12.58 -11.08 -19.13
CA THR A 698 12.71 -10.68 -20.53
C THR A 698 13.71 -11.51 -21.33
N GLY A 699 14.59 -12.27 -20.67
CA GLY A 699 15.68 -12.99 -21.36
C GLY A 699 16.50 -12.04 -22.22
N SER A 700 16.88 -12.42 -23.46
CA SER A 700 17.59 -11.49 -24.34
C SER A 700 16.69 -10.45 -25.02
N ASN A 701 15.38 -10.46 -24.79
CA ASN A 701 14.43 -9.63 -25.53
C ASN A 701 14.50 -8.16 -25.09
N ASP A 702 14.53 -7.26 -26.07
CA ASP A 702 14.40 -5.80 -25.91
C ASP A 702 12.97 -5.31 -26.24
N THR A 703 12.12 -6.21 -26.75
CA THR A 703 10.71 -5.96 -27.07
C THR A 703 9.89 -7.17 -26.65
N VAL A 704 8.72 -6.94 -26.06
CA VAL A 704 7.74 -7.99 -25.76
C VAL A 704 6.33 -7.53 -26.12
N THR A 705 5.46 -8.47 -26.46
CA THR A 705 4.05 -8.20 -26.73
C THR A 705 3.23 -8.41 -25.45
N VAL A 706 2.64 -7.34 -24.94
CA VAL A 706 1.67 -7.41 -23.83
C VAL A 706 0.28 -7.60 -24.41
N SER A 707 -0.46 -8.58 -23.88
CA SER A 707 -1.79 -8.96 -24.35
C SER A 707 -2.81 -8.97 -23.20
N LEU A 708 -3.96 -8.36 -23.47
CA LEU A 708 -5.16 -8.32 -22.63
C LEU A 708 -6.23 -9.12 -23.37
N GLY A 709 -6.84 -10.12 -22.74
CA GLY A 709 -7.76 -11.01 -23.45
C GLY A 709 -8.81 -11.65 -22.57
N ILE A 710 -9.79 -12.27 -23.22
CA ILE A 710 -10.61 -13.31 -22.60
C ILE A 710 -9.84 -14.65 -22.75
N PRO A 711 -9.75 -15.49 -21.70
CA PRO A 711 -9.02 -16.75 -21.80
C PRO A 711 -9.76 -17.74 -22.71
N GLU A 712 -9.02 -18.52 -23.51
CA GLU A 712 -9.62 -19.56 -24.38
C GLU A 712 -10.33 -20.67 -23.60
N THR A 713 -9.87 -20.92 -22.37
CA THR A 713 -10.49 -21.86 -21.43
C THR A 713 -10.70 -21.21 -20.07
N VAL A 714 -11.76 -21.60 -19.39
CA VAL A 714 -12.09 -21.19 -18.03
C VAL A 714 -12.07 -22.40 -17.09
N THR A 715 -11.71 -22.16 -15.84
CA THR A 715 -11.79 -23.18 -14.79
C THR A 715 -13.24 -23.35 -14.36
N VAL A 716 -13.80 -24.54 -14.60
CA VAL A 716 -15.14 -24.93 -14.18
C VAL A 716 -15.04 -25.81 -12.94
N ASN A 717 -15.75 -25.44 -11.88
CA ASN A 717 -15.92 -26.31 -10.71
C ASN A 717 -17.08 -27.27 -10.95
N ALA A 718 -16.82 -28.57 -10.89
CA ALA A 718 -17.87 -29.58 -10.97
C ALA A 718 -18.79 -29.45 -9.73
N PRO A 719 -20.11 -29.60 -9.91
CA PRO A 719 -21.04 -29.51 -8.79
C PRO A 719 -20.79 -30.67 -7.82
N LEU A 720 -20.31 -30.33 -6.62
CA LEU A 720 -20.15 -31.25 -5.52
C LEU A 720 -21.06 -30.84 -4.38
N VAL A 721 -22.05 -31.66 -4.07
CA VAL A 721 -22.95 -31.43 -2.93
C VAL A 721 -22.19 -31.70 -1.64
N ASP A 722 -22.30 -30.76 -0.70
CA ASP A 722 -21.74 -30.87 0.65
C ASP A 722 -20.21 -31.13 0.69
N GLY A 723 -19.47 -30.53 -0.25
CA GLY A 723 -18.01 -30.63 -0.31
C GLY A 723 -17.30 -30.07 0.93
N ASP A 724 -17.93 -29.12 1.62
CA ASP A 724 -17.50 -28.51 2.88
C ASP A 724 -17.98 -29.28 4.12
N PHE A 725 -18.69 -30.40 3.94
CA PHE A 725 -19.20 -31.27 5.01
C PHE A 725 -20.07 -30.55 6.06
N THR A 726 -20.65 -29.40 5.74
CA THR A 726 -21.51 -28.64 6.67
C THR A 726 -22.80 -29.42 6.97
N GLN A 727 -23.40 -30.07 5.98
CA GLN A 727 -24.61 -30.88 6.15
C GLN A 727 -24.29 -32.21 6.82
N TYR A 728 -23.20 -32.85 6.40
CA TYR A 728 -22.66 -34.05 7.04
C TYR A 728 -22.47 -33.85 8.56
N TYR A 729 -21.84 -32.75 8.97
CA TYR A 729 -21.68 -32.43 10.39
C TYR A 729 -23.02 -32.23 11.13
N LYS A 730 -24.03 -31.68 10.46
CA LYS A 730 -25.38 -31.48 11.00
C LYS A 730 -26.23 -32.76 11.02
N GLY A 731 -25.68 -33.89 10.57
CA GLY A 731 -26.30 -35.20 10.64
C GLY A 731 -26.91 -35.70 9.33
N ASP A 732 -26.88 -34.91 8.25
CA ASP A 732 -27.27 -35.37 6.93
C ASP A 732 -26.07 -36.02 6.23
N ARG A 733 -25.98 -37.34 6.39
CA ARG A 733 -24.88 -38.16 5.88
C ARG A 733 -25.18 -38.79 4.53
N GLU A 734 -26.37 -38.59 3.95
CA GLU A 734 -26.78 -39.26 2.70
C GLU A 734 -25.91 -38.86 1.50
N ASN A 735 -25.21 -37.74 1.61
CA ASN A 735 -24.31 -37.25 0.59
C ASN A 735 -22.95 -37.96 0.57
N TRP A 736 -22.60 -38.81 1.53
CA TRP A 736 -21.27 -39.41 1.59
C TRP A 736 -21.36 -40.90 1.89
N VAL A 737 -20.51 -41.69 1.23
CA VAL A 737 -20.37 -43.12 1.55
C VAL A 737 -19.21 -43.25 2.53
N GLU A 738 -19.52 -43.74 3.71
CA GLU A 738 -18.55 -44.01 4.77
C GLU A 738 -18.08 -45.46 4.68
N HIS A 739 -16.78 -45.66 4.74
CA HIS A 739 -16.17 -46.98 4.86
C HIS A 739 -15.53 -47.06 6.24
N GLU A 740 -16.35 -47.45 7.21
CA GLU A 740 -15.98 -47.62 8.60
C GLU A 740 -16.60 -48.88 9.20
N ASP A 741 -15.96 -49.40 10.25
CA ASP A 741 -16.57 -50.36 11.18
C ASP A 741 -15.76 -50.31 12.48
N SER A 742 -16.05 -49.29 13.29
CA SER A 742 -15.32 -49.08 14.55
C SER A 742 -15.49 -50.25 15.52
N VAL A 743 -16.63 -50.96 15.48
CA VAL A 743 -16.93 -52.13 16.34
C VAL A 743 -16.10 -53.35 15.94
N ALA A 744 -15.81 -53.51 14.65
CA ALA A 744 -14.87 -54.50 14.13
C ALA A 744 -13.40 -54.02 14.16
N GLY A 745 -13.13 -52.78 14.57
CA GLY A 745 -11.80 -52.20 14.67
C GLY A 745 -11.23 -51.68 13.35
N LEU A 746 -12.07 -51.41 12.35
CA LEU A 746 -11.66 -50.93 11.02
C LEU A 746 -11.56 -49.39 10.93
N GLY A 747 -11.66 -48.69 12.06
CA GLY A 747 -11.64 -47.23 12.16
C GLY A 747 -13.05 -46.60 12.13
N GLU A 748 -13.09 -45.29 12.36
CA GLU A 748 -14.32 -44.46 12.40
C GLU A 748 -14.21 -43.26 11.45
N VAL A 749 -15.32 -42.93 10.80
CA VAL A 749 -15.62 -41.70 10.06
C VAL A 749 -16.69 -40.92 10.85
N GLY A 750 -16.46 -39.63 11.09
CA GLY A 750 -17.45 -38.82 11.81
C GLY A 750 -17.36 -37.33 11.55
N GLY A 751 -18.34 -36.57 12.05
CA GLY A 751 -18.38 -35.12 11.88
C GLY A 751 -17.48 -34.38 12.88
N SER A 752 -16.98 -33.22 12.47
CA SER A 752 -16.31 -32.25 13.31
C SER A 752 -16.89 -30.87 13.10
N LYS A 753 -16.87 -30.05 14.16
CA LYS A 753 -17.23 -28.63 14.08
C LYS A 753 -16.10 -27.74 13.54
N ASP A 754 -14.88 -28.27 13.50
CA ASP A 754 -13.75 -27.54 12.95
C ASP A 754 -13.91 -27.46 11.43
N SER A 755 -13.51 -26.34 10.82
CA SER A 755 -13.55 -26.14 9.36
C SER A 755 -12.30 -25.37 8.91
N ALA A 756 -11.92 -25.55 7.65
CA ALA A 756 -10.92 -24.76 6.95
C ALA A 756 -11.38 -23.32 6.72
N PHE A 757 -12.69 -23.07 6.58
CA PHE A 757 -13.25 -21.75 6.23
C PHE A 757 -14.40 -21.33 7.17
N SER A 758 -15.16 -20.30 6.80
CA SER A 758 -16.30 -19.82 7.59
C SER A 758 -17.43 -20.85 7.63
N GLY A 759 -17.88 -21.23 8.82
CA GLY A 759 -18.91 -22.26 9.03
C GLY A 759 -18.50 -23.26 10.11
N GLU A 760 -19.34 -24.27 10.34
CA GLU A 760 -19.02 -25.45 11.13
C GLU A 760 -19.23 -26.70 10.28
N GLY A 761 -18.19 -27.50 10.12
CA GLY A 761 -18.25 -28.74 9.36
C GLY A 761 -16.88 -29.19 8.86
N SER A 762 -16.53 -30.44 9.16
CA SER A 762 -15.51 -31.22 8.46
C SER A 762 -15.77 -32.70 8.73
N ILE A 763 -15.13 -33.58 7.96
CA ILE A 763 -15.03 -35.00 8.30
C ILE A 763 -13.80 -35.24 9.18
N ARG A 764 -13.89 -36.25 10.06
CA ARG A 764 -12.78 -36.82 10.81
C ARG A 764 -12.65 -38.31 10.48
N LEU A 765 -11.43 -38.78 10.30
CA LEU A 765 -11.07 -40.20 10.15
C LEU A 765 -10.18 -40.57 11.33
N ARG A 766 -10.48 -41.64 12.07
CA ARG A 766 -9.75 -41.95 13.30
C ARG A 766 -9.74 -43.42 13.70
N PHE A 767 -8.83 -43.76 14.61
CA PHE A 767 -8.87 -44.98 15.41
C PHE A 767 -9.07 -44.62 16.89
N ILE A 768 -9.99 -45.33 17.55
CA ILE A 768 -10.39 -45.04 18.93
C ILE A 768 -9.59 -45.91 19.90
N ASN A 769 -9.00 -45.28 20.91
CA ASN A 769 -8.48 -45.98 22.08
C ASN A 769 -9.53 -45.94 23.19
N GLY A 770 -10.33 -47.02 23.33
CA GLY A 770 -11.38 -47.08 24.35
C GLY A 770 -12.38 -48.21 24.13
N THR A 771 -13.54 -48.06 24.77
CA THR A 771 -14.70 -48.95 24.61
C THR A 771 -15.79 -48.28 23.77
N ASP A 772 -16.63 -49.06 23.09
CA ASP A 772 -17.85 -48.57 22.45
C ASP A 772 -18.93 -48.20 23.48
N GLU A 773 -20.08 -47.71 23.01
CA GLU A 773 -21.23 -47.33 23.85
C GLU A 773 -21.81 -48.52 24.63
N ASP A 774 -21.56 -49.75 24.17
CA ASP A 774 -21.97 -51.01 24.81
C ASP A 774 -20.88 -51.58 25.76
N GLY A 775 -19.75 -50.88 25.92
CA GLY A 775 -18.65 -51.27 26.80
C GLY A 775 -17.70 -52.32 26.22
N ASN A 776 -17.79 -52.66 24.93
CA ASN A 776 -16.85 -53.56 24.27
C ASN A 776 -15.52 -52.84 24.04
N ASN A 777 -14.40 -53.53 24.31
CA ASN A 777 -13.06 -52.99 24.08
C ASN A 777 -12.75 -52.90 22.57
N ILE A 778 -12.90 -51.70 21.99
CA ILE A 778 -12.58 -51.41 20.59
C ILE A 778 -11.06 -51.49 20.36
N ASP A 779 -10.26 -50.97 21.30
CA ASP A 779 -8.80 -50.96 21.17
C ASP A 779 -8.25 -52.37 20.90
N ALA A 780 -8.78 -53.39 21.57
CA ALA A 780 -8.35 -54.78 21.37
C ALA A 780 -8.55 -55.31 19.94
N LYS A 781 -9.47 -54.70 19.16
CA LYS A 781 -9.81 -55.11 17.80
C LYS A 781 -9.21 -54.23 16.71
N ASN A 782 -8.64 -53.07 17.05
CA ASN A 782 -8.15 -52.12 16.06
C ASN A 782 -7.15 -52.77 15.10
N ASP A 783 -7.51 -52.75 13.82
CA ASP A 783 -6.69 -53.15 12.69
C ASP A 783 -6.18 -51.90 11.98
N PHE A 784 -4.95 -51.49 12.30
CA PHE A 784 -4.34 -50.32 11.69
C PHE A 784 -3.98 -50.51 10.21
N THR A 785 -4.16 -51.72 9.65
CA THR A 785 -4.07 -51.93 8.20
C THR A 785 -5.36 -51.54 7.47
N ALA A 786 -6.47 -51.40 8.21
CA ALA A 786 -7.70 -50.82 7.70
C ALA A 786 -7.52 -49.34 7.35
N GLN A 787 -8.28 -48.88 6.36
CA GLN A 787 -8.19 -47.52 5.85
C GLN A 787 -9.57 -46.86 5.92
N PRO A 788 -9.99 -46.37 7.10
CA PRO A 788 -11.27 -45.69 7.21
C PRO A 788 -11.30 -44.53 6.22
N SER A 789 -12.39 -44.45 5.47
CA SER A 789 -12.45 -43.57 4.30
C SER A 789 -13.83 -43.03 4.03
N VAL A 790 -13.86 -41.95 3.26
CA VAL A 790 -15.08 -41.38 2.72
C VAL A 790 -14.98 -41.33 1.19
N THR A 791 -16.08 -41.65 0.51
CA THR A 791 -16.17 -41.52 -0.94
C THR A 791 -17.40 -40.74 -1.40
N ARG A 792 -17.29 -40.19 -2.61
CA ARG A 792 -18.39 -39.51 -3.30
C ARG A 792 -18.29 -39.71 -4.79
N VAL A 793 -19.41 -40.07 -5.41
CA VAL A 793 -19.54 -40.03 -6.87
C VAL A 793 -19.79 -38.60 -7.32
N VAL A 794 -18.95 -38.12 -8.25
CA VAL A 794 -19.13 -36.86 -8.97
C VAL A 794 -19.56 -37.19 -10.38
N SER A 795 -20.65 -36.59 -10.84
CA SER A 795 -21.23 -36.83 -12.16
C SER A 795 -21.27 -35.56 -13.00
N GLY A 796 -21.46 -35.70 -14.31
CA GLY A 796 -21.53 -34.57 -15.24
C GLY A 796 -20.15 -34.01 -15.62
N LEU A 797 -19.10 -34.82 -15.47
CA LEU A 797 -17.76 -34.46 -15.93
C LEU A 797 -17.65 -34.69 -17.45
N PRO A 798 -16.88 -33.86 -18.17
CA PRO A 798 -16.55 -34.13 -19.55
C PRO A 798 -15.63 -35.35 -19.67
N THR A 799 -15.75 -36.09 -20.77
CA THR A 799 -14.87 -37.22 -21.08
C THR A 799 -13.50 -36.75 -21.58
N ASN A 800 -12.50 -37.61 -21.44
CA ASN A 800 -11.12 -37.45 -21.88
C ASN A 800 -10.50 -36.12 -21.42
N THR A 801 -10.91 -35.64 -20.24
CA THR A 801 -10.55 -34.33 -19.70
C THR A 801 -9.76 -34.50 -18.42
N ASP A 802 -8.67 -33.75 -18.30
CA ASP A 802 -7.92 -33.66 -17.04
C ASP A 802 -8.73 -32.87 -16.02
N VAL A 803 -8.98 -33.50 -14.88
CA VAL A 803 -9.69 -32.95 -13.74
C VAL A 803 -8.74 -32.86 -12.56
N THR A 804 -8.84 -31.76 -11.82
CA THR A 804 -8.12 -31.52 -10.59
C THR A 804 -9.06 -31.77 -9.41
N PHE A 805 -8.69 -32.69 -8.53
CA PHE A 805 -9.36 -32.92 -7.26
C PHE A 805 -8.53 -32.32 -6.13
N SER A 806 -9.15 -31.47 -5.31
CA SER A 806 -8.51 -30.86 -4.15
C SER A 806 -9.38 -30.96 -2.91
N MET A 807 -8.73 -30.89 -1.74
CA MET A 807 -9.37 -30.77 -0.44
C MET A 807 -8.42 -30.08 0.54
N TYR A 808 -8.92 -29.73 1.72
CA TYR A 808 -8.13 -29.27 2.85
C TYR A 808 -7.97 -30.40 3.87
N TYR A 809 -6.73 -30.73 4.17
CA TYR A 809 -6.33 -31.81 5.08
C TYR A 809 -5.72 -31.22 6.34
N CYS A 810 -6.23 -31.62 7.51
CA CYS A 810 -5.70 -31.22 8.80
C CYS A 810 -5.25 -32.43 9.62
N ASP A 811 -3.96 -32.45 9.94
CA ASP A 811 -3.34 -33.40 10.86
C ASP A 811 -2.67 -32.65 12.01
N LYS A 812 -3.29 -32.72 13.20
CA LYS A 812 -2.79 -32.03 14.40
C LYS A 812 -1.70 -32.82 15.14
N MET A 813 -1.30 -33.98 14.62
CA MET A 813 -0.25 -34.82 15.20
C MET A 813 1.16 -34.36 14.79
N GLY A 814 1.24 -33.50 13.77
CA GLY A 814 2.48 -32.84 13.34
C GLY A 814 3.38 -33.73 12.48
N ASP A 815 4.64 -33.32 12.30
CA ASP A 815 5.56 -33.94 11.32
C ASP A 815 5.96 -35.39 11.64
N LYS A 816 5.66 -35.86 12.87
CA LYS A 816 5.89 -37.23 13.32
C LYS A 816 4.62 -38.07 13.36
N SER A 817 3.54 -37.56 12.77
CA SER A 817 2.30 -38.30 12.63
C SER A 817 2.57 -39.67 12.02
N LEU A 818 1.85 -40.68 12.50
CA LEU A 818 1.84 -42.00 11.85
C LEU A 818 0.75 -42.05 10.76
N ALA A 819 -0.07 -41.02 10.63
CA ALA A 819 -1.14 -40.96 9.65
C ALA A 819 -0.64 -40.32 8.35
N THR A 820 -0.98 -40.94 7.23
CA THR A 820 -0.84 -40.37 5.89
C THR A 820 -2.21 -40.34 5.24
N LEU A 821 -2.57 -39.23 4.61
CA LEU A 821 -3.75 -39.16 3.77
C LEU A 821 -3.47 -39.91 2.46
N GLY A 822 -4.29 -40.90 2.13
CA GLY A 822 -4.48 -41.37 0.76
C GLY A 822 -5.68 -40.66 0.14
N PHE A 823 -5.59 -40.21 -1.11
CA PHE A 823 -6.72 -39.62 -1.79
C PHE A 823 -6.59 -39.73 -3.31
N GLY A 824 -7.72 -39.71 -4.01
CA GLY A 824 -7.71 -39.84 -5.45
C GLY A 824 -9.09 -40.11 -6.04
N ALA A 825 -9.09 -40.77 -7.20
CA ALA A 825 -10.29 -41.08 -7.94
C ALA A 825 -10.26 -42.48 -8.57
N ARG A 826 -11.45 -43.06 -8.70
CA ARG A 826 -11.74 -44.36 -9.33
C ARG A 826 -12.87 -44.21 -10.34
N THR A 827 -12.97 -45.16 -11.28
CA THR A 827 -14.19 -45.32 -12.07
C THR A 827 -15.36 -45.71 -11.16
N VAL A 828 -16.60 -45.36 -11.50
CA VAL A 828 -17.76 -45.80 -10.71
C VAL A 828 -17.99 -47.30 -10.92
N ALA A 829 -18.22 -48.04 -9.83
CA ALA A 829 -18.56 -49.46 -9.85
C ALA A 829 -19.86 -49.72 -9.06
N ALA A 830 -20.38 -50.96 -9.12
CA ALA A 830 -21.59 -51.34 -8.38
C ALA A 830 -21.39 -51.27 -6.86
N GLU A 831 -20.19 -51.59 -6.39
CA GLU A 831 -19.76 -51.43 -5.01
C GLU A 831 -18.71 -50.33 -4.93
N SER A 832 -18.85 -49.44 -3.95
CA SER A 832 -17.92 -48.35 -3.70
C SER A 832 -16.49 -48.86 -3.44
N LEU A 833 -15.49 -48.10 -3.90
CA LEU A 833 -14.05 -48.45 -3.90
C LEU A 833 -13.63 -49.64 -4.78
N LYS A 834 -14.57 -50.36 -5.43
CA LYS A 834 -14.24 -51.49 -6.33
C LYS A 834 -13.95 -51.08 -7.77
N GLY A 835 -14.09 -49.80 -8.11
CA GLY A 835 -13.74 -49.25 -9.40
C GLY A 835 -12.24 -49.31 -9.72
N THR A 836 -11.93 -49.24 -11.02
CA THR A 836 -10.54 -49.12 -11.50
C THR A 836 -9.95 -47.80 -11.01
N LEU A 837 -8.76 -47.85 -10.44
CA LEU A 837 -8.05 -46.67 -9.97
C LEU A 837 -7.64 -45.79 -11.15
N LEU A 838 -8.10 -44.54 -11.15
CA LEU A 838 -7.65 -43.52 -12.11
C LEU A 838 -6.38 -42.86 -11.59
N LYS A 839 -6.37 -42.51 -10.30
CA LYS A 839 -5.24 -41.88 -9.62
C LYS A 839 -5.35 -42.03 -8.12
N GLU A 840 -4.20 -42.13 -7.48
CA GLU A 840 -4.01 -42.04 -6.03
C GLU A 840 -2.76 -41.20 -5.79
N ASP A 841 -2.83 -40.30 -4.81
CA ASP A 841 -1.71 -39.58 -4.25
C ASP A 841 -1.76 -39.64 -2.72
N PHE A 842 -0.66 -39.24 -2.10
CA PHE A 842 -0.49 -39.28 -0.66
C PHE A 842 -0.04 -37.92 -0.13
N ALA A 843 -0.55 -37.53 1.03
CA ALA A 843 -0.12 -36.32 1.72
C ALA A 843 0.15 -36.61 3.20
N HIS A 844 1.28 -36.10 3.69
CA HIS A 844 1.68 -36.20 5.08
C HIS A 844 2.01 -34.81 5.62
N ASN A 845 1.70 -34.53 6.89
CA ASN A 845 1.82 -33.18 7.47
C ASN A 845 3.19 -32.53 7.24
N LYS A 846 4.26 -33.31 7.41
CA LYS A 846 5.65 -32.87 7.24
C LYS A 846 5.96 -32.27 5.86
N ASP A 847 5.18 -32.64 4.85
CA ASP A 847 5.39 -32.24 3.45
C ASP A 847 4.52 -31.02 3.06
N LEU A 848 3.71 -30.49 3.98
CA LEU A 848 2.70 -29.45 3.71
C LEU A 848 3.03 -28.07 4.32
N ALA A 849 4.29 -27.85 4.70
CA ALA A 849 4.71 -26.58 5.32
C ALA A 849 4.34 -25.35 4.47
N ASN A 850 4.47 -25.44 3.14
CA ASN A 850 4.20 -24.36 2.19
C ASN A 850 2.84 -24.46 1.50
N ALA A 851 1.99 -25.42 1.88
CA ALA A 851 0.67 -25.59 1.28
C ALA A 851 -0.28 -24.46 1.73
N PRO A 852 -1.20 -23.98 0.86
CA PRO A 852 -2.20 -22.99 1.22
C PRO A 852 -3.02 -23.41 2.44
N GLU A 853 -3.20 -22.49 3.38
CA GLU A 853 -3.96 -22.70 4.63
C GLU A 853 -5.43 -22.30 4.49
N GLY A 854 -6.30 -23.01 5.20
CA GLY A 854 -7.68 -22.57 5.41
C GLY A 854 -7.72 -21.27 6.20
N SER A 855 -8.64 -20.37 5.85
CA SER A 855 -8.73 -19.04 6.46
C SER A 855 -9.26 -19.03 7.91
N ASN A 856 -9.90 -20.12 8.37
CA ASN A 856 -10.43 -20.26 9.73
C ASN A 856 -9.45 -20.98 10.67
N LYS A 857 -8.82 -22.07 10.21
CA LYS A 857 -7.85 -22.85 10.99
C LYS A 857 -6.64 -23.26 10.15
N ASP A 858 -5.45 -22.85 10.61
CA ASP A 858 -4.14 -23.04 9.99
C ASP A 858 -3.73 -24.51 9.73
N CYS A 859 -4.22 -25.45 10.55
CA CYS A 859 -3.90 -26.87 10.38
C CYS A 859 -4.46 -27.45 9.08
N PHE A 860 -5.51 -26.85 8.50
CA PHE A 860 -6.08 -27.28 7.24
C PHE A 860 -5.20 -26.79 6.09
N LYS A 861 -4.47 -27.72 5.48
CA LYS A 861 -3.56 -27.49 4.37
C LYS A 861 -4.14 -28.05 3.08
N LYS A 862 -4.14 -27.27 2.01
CA LYS A 862 -4.66 -27.71 0.71
C LYS A 862 -3.79 -28.82 0.13
N VAL A 863 -4.43 -29.92 -0.27
CA VAL A 863 -3.82 -31.02 -1.04
C VAL A 863 -4.54 -31.14 -2.38
N THR A 864 -3.85 -31.62 -3.41
CA THR A 864 -4.41 -31.67 -4.77
C THR A 864 -3.81 -32.82 -5.56
N THR A 865 -4.63 -33.44 -6.41
CA THR A 865 -4.22 -34.44 -7.41
C THR A 865 -4.92 -34.17 -8.74
N THR A 866 -4.34 -34.64 -9.84
CA THR A 866 -4.91 -34.49 -11.19
C THR A 866 -4.96 -35.84 -11.89
N PHE A 867 -6.05 -36.09 -12.63
CA PHE A 867 -6.26 -37.32 -13.39
C PHE A 867 -7.18 -37.09 -14.58
N ASN A 868 -7.10 -37.96 -15.59
CA ASN A 868 -7.96 -37.87 -16.77
C ASN A 868 -9.25 -38.68 -16.56
N THR A 869 -10.39 -38.13 -16.96
CA THR A 869 -11.69 -38.82 -16.86
C THR A 869 -11.81 -40.02 -17.80
N GLY A 870 -11.01 -40.11 -18.86
CA GLY A 870 -11.19 -41.10 -19.93
C GLY A 870 -12.63 -41.04 -20.47
N ASP A 871 -13.21 -42.17 -20.85
CA ASP A 871 -14.59 -42.16 -21.34
C ASP A 871 -15.68 -42.03 -20.25
N ASN A 872 -15.28 -41.74 -19.00
CA ASN A 872 -16.22 -41.67 -17.87
C ASN A 872 -16.78 -40.25 -17.71
N THR A 873 -18.10 -40.14 -17.60
CA THR A 873 -18.79 -38.88 -17.21
C THR A 873 -19.03 -38.78 -15.70
N SER A 874 -18.71 -39.85 -14.97
CA SER A 874 -18.82 -39.94 -13.52
C SER A 874 -17.61 -40.68 -12.95
N ILE A 875 -17.12 -40.21 -11.81
CA ILE A 875 -15.98 -40.78 -11.08
C ILE A 875 -16.34 -40.91 -9.61
N GLU A 876 -15.70 -41.82 -8.90
CA GLU A 876 -15.75 -41.90 -7.45
C GLU A 876 -14.48 -41.30 -6.86
N LEU A 877 -14.61 -40.20 -6.13
CA LEU A 877 -13.55 -39.63 -5.32
C LEU A 877 -13.43 -40.40 -4.02
N PHE A 878 -12.21 -40.55 -3.50
CA PHE A 878 -11.97 -41.14 -2.19
C PHE A 878 -10.91 -40.36 -1.42
N ALA A 879 -11.02 -40.40 -0.10
CA ALA A 879 -9.99 -39.99 0.83
C ALA A 879 -9.99 -40.91 2.05
N ASN A 880 -8.81 -41.36 2.45
CA ASN A 880 -8.63 -42.39 3.46
C ASN A 880 -7.45 -42.09 4.38
N MET A 881 -7.56 -42.51 5.63
CA MET A 881 -6.45 -42.48 6.58
C MET A 881 -5.64 -43.76 6.45
N ILE A 882 -4.34 -43.64 6.19
CA ILE A 882 -3.38 -44.76 6.16
C ILE A 882 -2.48 -44.62 7.37
N VAL A 883 -2.42 -45.66 8.20
CA VAL A 883 -1.55 -45.69 9.39
C VAL A 883 -0.27 -46.42 9.06
N ASP A 884 0.88 -45.80 9.36
CA ASP A 884 2.21 -46.35 9.09
C ASP A 884 2.35 -46.82 7.64
N LYS A 885 2.23 -45.88 6.69
CA LYS A 885 2.26 -46.16 5.25
C LYS A 885 3.48 -46.99 4.80
N ASP A 886 4.61 -46.84 5.50
CA ASP A 886 5.86 -47.56 5.20
C ASP A 886 5.85 -49.02 5.73
N GLY A 887 4.85 -49.40 6.53
CA GLY A 887 4.67 -50.75 7.08
C GLY A 887 5.78 -51.18 8.03
N SER A 888 6.39 -50.22 8.73
CA SER A 888 7.58 -50.42 9.55
C SER A 888 7.29 -50.78 11.01
N LEU A 889 6.05 -50.62 11.46
CA LEU A 889 5.61 -50.74 12.84
C LEU A 889 4.61 -51.89 13.00
N THR A 890 4.66 -52.54 14.17
CA THR A 890 3.60 -53.47 14.60
C THR A 890 2.43 -52.72 15.23
N ASN A 891 1.25 -53.35 15.31
CA ASN A 891 0.09 -52.77 16.00
C ASN A 891 0.43 -52.37 17.45
N ASP A 892 1.23 -53.15 18.17
CA ASP A 892 1.65 -52.81 19.53
C ASP A 892 2.51 -51.54 19.57
N GLN A 893 3.37 -51.33 18.57
CA GLN A 893 4.18 -50.11 18.45
C GLN A 893 3.30 -48.90 18.12
N ILE A 894 2.36 -49.03 17.18
CA ILE A 894 1.39 -47.96 16.84
C ILE A 894 0.57 -47.57 18.06
N LYS A 895 0.12 -48.55 18.86
CA LYS A 895 -0.60 -48.28 20.10
C LYS A 895 0.21 -47.49 21.13
N THR A 896 1.54 -47.49 21.09
CA THR A 896 2.34 -46.65 22.00
C THR A 896 2.32 -45.16 21.63
N ASP A 897 1.76 -44.80 20.47
CA ASP A 897 1.68 -43.41 20.04
C ASP A 897 0.90 -42.53 21.04
N SER A 898 1.42 -41.34 21.30
CA SER A 898 0.90 -40.47 22.35
C SER A 898 -0.45 -39.83 22.00
N PHE A 899 -0.77 -39.69 20.71
CA PHE A 899 -2.08 -39.19 20.25
C PHE A 899 -3.10 -40.30 20.29
N TYR A 900 -2.72 -41.53 19.92
CA TYR A 900 -3.55 -42.71 20.10
C TYR A 900 -3.91 -42.94 21.58
N GLN A 901 -2.93 -42.87 22.48
CA GLN A 901 -3.14 -42.98 23.92
C GLN A 901 -4.07 -41.89 24.52
N LYS A 902 -4.27 -40.78 23.80
CA LYS A 902 -5.16 -39.68 24.22
C LYS A 902 -6.50 -39.67 23.49
N ASN A 903 -6.79 -40.69 22.68
CA ASN A 903 -7.95 -40.76 21.80
C ASN A 903 -8.04 -39.53 20.85
N LYS A 904 -6.89 -39.13 20.31
CA LYS A 904 -6.71 -38.00 19.38
C LYS A 904 -5.98 -38.42 18.10
N PHE A 905 -5.95 -39.72 17.80
CA PHE A 905 -5.32 -40.25 16.60
C PHE A 905 -6.28 -40.15 15.43
N GLU A 906 -6.39 -38.93 14.90
CA GLU A 906 -7.38 -38.55 13.91
C GLU A 906 -6.79 -37.55 12.91
N VAL A 907 -7.28 -37.63 11.68
CA VAL A 907 -7.09 -36.61 10.65
C VAL A 907 -8.44 -36.03 10.25
N ARG A 908 -8.44 -34.85 9.65
CA ARG A 908 -9.66 -34.15 9.25
C ARG A 908 -9.60 -33.67 7.82
N LEU A 909 -10.75 -33.71 7.16
CA LEU A 909 -10.92 -33.37 5.76
C LEU A 909 -12.03 -32.36 5.59
N ASP A 910 -11.79 -31.35 4.75
CA ASP A 910 -12.76 -30.30 4.47
C ASP A 910 -12.64 -29.81 3.01
N ASN A 911 -13.67 -29.14 2.50
CA ASN A 911 -13.71 -28.46 1.20
C ASN A 911 -13.22 -29.31 0.01
N PHE A 912 -13.83 -30.48 -0.20
CA PHE A 912 -13.64 -31.23 -1.44
C PHE A 912 -14.11 -30.37 -2.62
N ALA A 913 -13.27 -30.32 -3.66
CA ALA A 913 -13.58 -29.61 -4.89
C ALA A 913 -12.97 -30.34 -6.08
N VAL A 914 -13.74 -30.47 -7.15
CA VAL A 914 -13.26 -30.94 -8.45
C VAL A 914 -13.39 -29.79 -9.44
N SER A 915 -12.32 -29.52 -10.19
CA SER A 915 -12.33 -28.52 -11.25
C SER A 915 -11.69 -29.04 -12.52
N TYR A 916 -12.05 -28.47 -13.66
CA TYR A 916 -11.45 -28.77 -14.96
C TYR A 916 -11.46 -27.53 -15.85
N GLU A 917 -10.65 -27.57 -16.91
CA GLU A 917 -10.64 -26.53 -17.93
C GLU A 917 -11.68 -26.83 -19.00
N ALA A 918 -12.58 -25.88 -19.26
CA ALA A 918 -13.56 -25.95 -20.33
C ALA A 918 -13.35 -24.79 -21.31
N LYS A 919 -13.75 -24.97 -22.57
CA LYS A 919 -13.74 -23.87 -23.54
C LYS A 919 -14.57 -22.70 -23.01
N ALA A 920 -14.01 -21.49 -23.09
CA ALA A 920 -14.73 -20.27 -22.77
C ALA A 920 -15.97 -20.10 -23.66
N SER A 921 -17.04 -19.57 -23.07
CA SER A 921 -18.25 -19.22 -23.79
C SER A 921 -18.08 -17.87 -24.50
N ASP A 922 -18.76 -17.69 -25.63
CA ASP A 922 -18.62 -16.48 -26.46
C ASP A 922 -19.22 -15.23 -25.79
N ASP A 923 -20.05 -15.39 -24.75
CA ASP A 923 -20.70 -14.32 -23.99
C ASP A 923 -19.88 -13.76 -22.82
N LEU A 924 -18.66 -14.27 -22.59
CA LEU A 924 -17.79 -13.76 -21.54
C LEU A 924 -17.30 -12.35 -21.88
N THR A 925 -17.08 -11.57 -20.82
CA THR A 925 -16.48 -10.22 -20.90
C THR A 925 -15.29 -10.09 -19.96
N ALA A 926 -14.37 -9.20 -20.31
CA ALA A 926 -13.22 -8.86 -19.49
C ALA A 926 -12.89 -7.37 -19.62
N SER A 927 -12.71 -6.68 -18.50
CA SER A 927 -12.31 -5.26 -18.49
C SER A 927 -10.92 -5.08 -17.92
N PHE A 928 -10.18 -4.09 -18.43
CA PHE A 928 -8.79 -3.81 -18.07
C PHE A 928 -8.52 -2.31 -17.99
N ASP A 929 -7.80 -1.88 -16.95
CA ASP A 929 -7.39 -0.49 -16.76
C ASP A 929 -6.03 -0.39 -16.03
N GLU A 930 -5.39 0.78 -16.14
CA GLU A 930 -4.07 1.17 -15.62
C GLU A 930 -3.00 0.07 -15.80
N ILE A 931 -2.72 -0.26 -17.07
CA ILE A 931 -1.75 -1.31 -17.41
C ILE A 931 -0.33 -0.83 -17.13
N ARG A 932 0.45 -1.63 -16.41
CA ARG A 932 1.81 -1.25 -16.00
C ARG A 932 2.76 -2.44 -16.07
N ALA A 933 3.89 -2.28 -16.74
CA ALA A 933 5.00 -3.23 -16.70
C ALA A 933 6.17 -2.58 -15.96
N ALA A 934 6.46 -3.04 -14.74
CA ALA A 934 7.49 -2.45 -13.88
C ALA A 934 8.67 -3.41 -13.67
N THR A 935 9.86 -2.87 -13.53
CA THR A 935 11.10 -3.61 -13.26
C THR A 935 12.03 -2.81 -12.35
N ARG A 936 13.09 -3.46 -11.86
CA ARG A 936 14.14 -2.82 -11.07
C ARG A 936 15.44 -2.67 -11.86
N MET A 937 16.04 -1.49 -11.79
CA MET A 937 17.34 -1.19 -12.40
C MET A 937 18.52 -1.86 -11.66
N ASP A 938 18.35 -2.17 -10.37
CA ASP A 938 19.38 -2.75 -9.52
C ASP A 938 19.35 -4.28 -9.48
N GLN A 939 18.42 -4.92 -10.22
CA GLN A 939 18.36 -6.36 -10.39
C GLN A 939 19.15 -6.81 -11.61
N LYS A 940 19.96 -7.85 -11.43
CA LYS A 940 20.51 -8.65 -12.52
C LYS A 940 19.62 -9.90 -12.68
N PRO A 941 19.52 -10.49 -13.88
CA PRO A 941 18.73 -11.71 -14.06
C PRO A 941 19.24 -12.76 -13.08
N GLN A 942 18.34 -13.53 -12.46
CA GLN A 942 18.74 -14.75 -11.78
C GLN A 942 19.48 -15.60 -12.82
N GLN A 943 20.79 -15.83 -12.61
CA GLN A 943 21.45 -16.91 -13.33
C GLN A 943 20.70 -18.18 -12.91
N ALA A 944 20.14 -18.90 -13.88
CA ALA A 944 19.59 -20.22 -13.64
C ALA A 944 20.73 -21.09 -13.07
N GLU A 945 20.67 -21.38 -11.76
CA GLU A 945 21.53 -22.37 -11.11
C GLU A 945 21.18 -23.80 -11.55
#